data_AF-Q5Z6E5-F1
#
_entry.id   AF-Q5Z6E5-F1
#
_cell.length_a   1.000
_cell.length_b   1.000
_cell.length_c   1.000
_cell.angle_alpha   90.00
_cell.angle_beta   90.00
_cell.angle_gamma   90.00
#
_symmetry.space_group_name_H-M   'P 1'
#
loop_
_entity.id
_entity.type
_entity.pdbx_description
1 polymer ?
#
loop_
_entity_poly.entity_id
_entity_poly.type
_entity_poly.pdbx_seq_one_letter_code
_entity_poly.pdbx_strand_id
1 'polypeptide(L)'
;MSVDYANYTVLMPPTPDNQPSGGAPPAAPSAGGARPGDLPLPPYGSSSSSRLVNRRGGGDDGAKMDRRLSTARVPAPSSNKSLLVRSQTGDFDHNRWLFETKGTYGIGNAYWPQDNVYGDDGGGGAVKMEDLVEKPWKPLSRKVPIPPGILSPYRLLVLVRFVALFLFLVWRVTNPNMDALWLWGISIVCEFWFAFSWLLDQMPKLNPINRAADLAALKEKFESPSPTNPTGRSDLPGLDVFISTADPYKEPTLVTANTLLSILATEYPVEKLFVYISDDGGALLTFESMAEACAFAKVWVPFCRKHSIEPRNPDSYFTQKGDPTKGKKRPDFVKDRRWIKREYDEFKIRVNSLPDLIRRRANALNARERKLARDKQAAGDADALASVKAATWMADGTHWPGTWLDPSPDHAKGDHASIVQVMIKNPHHDVVYGEAGDHPYLDMTDVDMRIPMFAYLSREKRAGYDHNKKAGAMNAMVRASAILSNGPFMLNFDCDHYIYNCQAIREAMCYMLDRGGDRICYIQFPQRFEGIDPSDRYANHNTVFFDGNMRALDGLQGPMYVGTGCLFRRYAIYGFNPPRAIEYRGTYGQTKVPIDPRQGSEAMPGAGGGRSGGGSVGGDHELQALSTAHPDHEAPQKFGKSKMFIESIAVAEYQGRPLQDHPSVLNGRPPGALLMPRPPLDAATVAESVSVISCWYEDNTEWGQRVGWIYGSVTEDVVTGYRMHNRGWRSVYCITRRDAFRGTAPINLTDRLHQVLRWATGSVEIFFSKNNAVLASRRLKFLQRMAYLNVGIYPFTSLFLIMYCLLPALSLFSGQFIVATLDPTFLSYLLLITITLMLLCLLEVKWSGIGLEEWWRNEQFWVIGGTSAHLAAVLQGLLKVVAGIEISFTLTAKAAAEDDDDPFAELYLIKWTSLFIPPLAVIGINIIALVVGVSRTVYAEIPQYSKLLGGGFFSFWVLAHYYPFAKGLMGRRGRTPTIVYVWAGLISITVSLLWITISPPDDSVAQGGIDV
;
A
#
# COMPACT_ATOMS: atom_id res chain seq x y z
N MET A 1 -30.96 33.19 7.29
CA MET A 1 -31.68 31.93 7.52
C MET A 1 -31.03 31.23 8.69
N SER A 2 -31.78 30.94 9.75
CA SER A 2 -31.33 30.12 10.88
C SER A 2 -30.90 28.75 10.33
N VAL A 3 -29.63 28.41 10.50
CA VAL A 3 -29.07 27.16 9.99
C VAL A 3 -29.54 26.06 10.93
N ASP A 4 -30.65 25.42 10.60
CA ASP A 4 -31.18 24.25 11.30
C ASP A 4 -30.22 23.06 11.10
N TYR A 5 -29.18 23.01 11.91
CA TYR A 5 -28.46 21.78 12.21
C TYR A 5 -29.40 20.90 13.05
N ALA A 6 -30.37 20.25 12.42
CA ALA A 6 -30.94 19.03 12.98
C ALA A 6 -29.82 17.98 12.97
N ASN A 7 -28.97 18.05 14.00
CA ASN A 7 -27.90 17.11 14.27
C ASN A 7 -28.55 15.74 14.49
N TYR A 8 -28.45 14.85 13.51
CA TYR A 8 -28.70 13.42 13.74
C TYR A 8 -27.50 12.82 14.46
N THR A 9 -27.20 13.30 15.67
CA THR A 9 -26.26 12.61 16.56
C THR A 9 -27.02 11.43 17.16
N VAL A 10 -27.03 10.30 16.46
CA VAL A 10 -27.63 9.07 17.00
C VAL A 10 -26.62 8.44 17.96
N LEU A 11 -26.90 8.59 19.25
CA LEU A 11 -26.16 7.94 20.33
C LEU A 11 -26.86 6.63 20.66
N MET A 12 -26.10 5.54 20.79
CA MET A 12 -26.63 4.34 21.41
C MET A 12 -26.70 4.57 22.93
N PRO A 13 -27.83 4.31 23.62
CA PRO A 13 -27.86 4.32 25.07
C PRO A 13 -26.87 3.28 25.62
N PRO A 14 -26.24 3.52 26.79
CA PRO A 14 -25.38 2.53 27.43
C PRO A 14 -26.17 1.24 27.63
N THR A 15 -25.67 0.14 27.06
CA THR A 15 -26.29 -1.17 27.17
C THR A 15 -26.29 -1.67 28.63
N PRO A 16 -27.21 -2.57 29.02
CA PRO A 16 -27.50 -2.88 30.44
C PRO A 16 -26.36 -3.46 31.27
N ASP A 17 -25.25 -3.89 30.65
CA ASP A 17 -24.09 -4.43 31.36
C ASP A 17 -23.22 -3.34 32.01
N ASN A 18 -23.56 -2.06 31.84
CA ASN A 18 -22.89 -0.91 32.48
C ASN A 18 -23.45 -0.53 33.87
N GLN A 19 -24.29 -1.35 34.51
CA GLN A 19 -24.65 -1.08 35.90
C GLN A 19 -23.47 -1.43 36.81
N PRO A 20 -22.96 -0.49 37.64
CA PRO A 20 -21.96 -0.80 38.64
C PRO A 20 -22.52 -1.90 39.53
N SER A 21 -21.87 -3.06 39.53
CA SER A 21 -22.28 -4.26 40.25
C SER A 21 -22.65 -3.90 41.69
N GLY A 22 -23.96 -3.85 41.97
CA GLY A 22 -24.47 -3.77 43.33
C GLY A 22 -23.91 -4.95 44.11
N GLY A 23 -23.32 -4.65 45.27
CA GLY A 23 -22.47 -5.56 46.03
C GLY A 23 -23.03 -6.99 46.11
N ALA A 24 -22.30 -7.92 45.49
CA ALA A 24 -22.52 -9.34 45.75
C ALA A 24 -22.04 -9.66 47.18
N PRO A 25 -22.86 -10.34 48.00
CA PRO A 25 -22.49 -10.71 49.37
C PRO A 25 -21.28 -11.66 49.41
N PRO A 26 -20.54 -11.68 50.53
CA PRO A 26 -19.18 -12.21 50.61
C PRO A 26 -19.09 -13.71 50.30
N ALA A 27 -18.09 -14.05 49.49
CA ALA A 27 -17.80 -15.40 49.03
C ALA A 27 -17.52 -16.37 50.19
N ALA A 28 -18.28 -17.46 50.25
CA ALA A 28 -17.95 -18.61 51.08
C ALA A 28 -16.78 -19.41 50.45
N PRO A 29 -15.97 -20.13 51.26
CA PRO A 29 -14.63 -20.56 50.88
C PRO A 29 -14.61 -21.66 49.83
N SER A 30 -13.65 -21.52 48.91
CA SER A 30 -13.30 -22.43 47.83
C SER A 30 -13.05 -23.88 48.30
N ALA A 31 -13.90 -24.81 47.85
CA ALA A 31 -13.58 -26.23 47.85
C ALA A 31 -12.74 -26.56 46.60
N GLY A 32 -11.60 -27.23 46.81
CA GLY A 32 -10.61 -27.53 45.78
C GLY A 32 -11.13 -28.43 44.66
N GLY A 33 -11.13 -27.92 43.43
CA GLY A 33 -11.25 -28.70 42.20
C GLY A 33 -9.88 -28.90 41.57
N ALA A 34 -9.45 -30.15 41.48
CA ALA A 34 -8.15 -30.58 40.98
C ALA A 34 -7.90 -30.17 39.51
N ARG A 35 -6.65 -29.78 39.22
CA ARG A 35 -6.14 -29.48 37.88
C ARG A 35 -6.14 -30.75 37.01
N PRO A 36 -6.68 -30.71 35.78
CA PRO A 36 -6.53 -31.80 34.83
C PRO A 36 -5.11 -31.74 34.24
N GLY A 37 -4.22 -32.56 34.78
CA GLY A 37 -2.94 -32.87 34.18
C GLY A 37 -3.09 -33.84 33.00
N ASP A 38 -2.37 -33.55 31.94
CA ASP A 38 -1.65 -34.48 31.06
C ASP A 38 -2.37 -35.78 30.67
N LEU A 39 -3.13 -35.74 29.58
CA LEU A 39 -3.48 -36.93 28.81
C LEU A 39 -2.48 -37.11 27.65
N PRO A 40 -1.64 -38.17 27.67
CA PRO A 40 -0.68 -38.46 26.61
C PRO A 40 -1.35 -38.98 25.33
N LEU A 41 -0.81 -38.57 24.17
CA LEU A 41 -1.22 -39.05 22.85
C LEU A 41 -0.84 -40.53 22.64
N PRO A 42 -1.74 -41.37 22.12
CA PRO A 42 -1.48 -42.79 21.90
C PRO A 42 -0.53 -43.06 20.72
N PRO A 43 0.31 -44.11 20.80
CA PRO A 43 1.33 -44.42 19.80
C PRO A 43 0.77 -45.15 18.58
N TYR A 44 1.13 -44.69 17.38
CA TYR A 44 0.89 -45.39 16.12
C TYR A 44 1.75 -46.66 16.06
N GLY A 45 1.11 -47.81 16.28
CA GLY A 45 1.70 -49.13 16.11
C GLY A 45 1.88 -49.51 14.64
N SER A 46 3.13 -49.74 14.25
CA SER A 46 3.52 -50.42 13.01
C SER A 46 3.23 -51.92 13.14
N SER A 47 2.34 -52.47 12.31
CA SER A 47 2.14 -53.93 12.20
C SER A 47 2.38 -54.43 10.76
N SER A 48 3.47 -55.20 10.67
CA SER A 48 3.77 -56.32 9.78
C SER A 48 2.85 -56.66 8.60
N SER A 49 3.39 -56.45 7.39
CA SER A 49 3.70 -57.45 6.36
C SER A 49 2.94 -58.80 6.41
N SER A 50 2.05 -59.04 5.45
CA SER A 50 1.69 -60.38 4.99
C SER A 50 1.95 -60.49 3.48
N ARG A 51 2.87 -61.40 3.15
CA ARG A 51 3.25 -61.82 1.80
C ARG A 51 2.14 -62.71 1.23
N LEU A 52 1.58 -62.36 0.08
CA LEU A 52 0.92 -63.33 -0.80
C LEU A 52 1.73 -63.44 -2.10
N VAL A 53 2.49 -64.53 -2.17
CA VAL A 53 3.19 -65.01 -3.35
C VAL A 53 2.15 -65.73 -4.21
N ASN A 54 1.88 -65.25 -5.42
CA ASN A 54 1.24 -66.07 -6.43
C ASN A 54 2.23 -66.33 -7.58
N ARG A 55 2.26 -67.60 -7.96
CA ARG A 55 3.32 -68.28 -8.71
C ARG A 55 2.75 -68.68 -10.09
N ARG A 56 3.63 -68.75 -11.09
CA ARG A 56 3.54 -69.48 -12.38
C ARG A 56 2.95 -68.75 -13.59
N GLY A 57 3.70 -68.87 -14.69
CA GLY A 57 3.25 -68.67 -16.07
C GLY A 57 4.39 -68.22 -16.97
N GLY A 58 5.23 -69.14 -17.43
CA GLY A 58 6.29 -68.90 -18.43
C GLY A 58 5.88 -69.35 -19.84
N GLY A 59 6.71 -68.97 -20.81
CA GLY A 59 6.67 -69.37 -22.22
C GLY A 59 6.19 -68.23 -23.13
N ASP A 60 6.73 -67.99 -24.32
CA ASP A 60 7.88 -68.51 -25.05
C ASP A 60 8.11 -67.54 -26.24
N ASP A 61 9.34 -67.48 -26.74
CA ASP A 61 9.81 -66.57 -27.78
C ASP A 61 9.31 -66.98 -29.18
N GLY A 62 8.60 -66.06 -29.86
CA GLY A 62 8.15 -66.22 -31.25
C GLY A 62 8.87 -65.27 -32.20
N ALA A 63 9.73 -65.83 -33.05
CA ALA A 63 10.65 -65.13 -33.94
C ALA A 63 10.01 -64.55 -35.23
N LYS A 64 10.58 -63.41 -35.66
CA LYS A 64 10.90 -62.96 -37.04
C LYS A 64 9.91 -63.28 -38.19
N MET A 65 9.37 -62.22 -38.80
CA MET A 65 9.07 -62.20 -40.23
C MET A 65 9.36 -60.82 -40.84
N ASP A 66 10.54 -60.67 -41.43
CA ASP A 66 10.91 -59.58 -42.35
C ASP A 66 10.47 -59.97 -43.76
N ARG A 67 9.53 -59.22 -44.35
CA ARG A 67 9.23 -59.28 -45.79
C ARG A 67 9.46 -57.92 -46.43
N ARG A 68 10.58 -57.86 -47.16
CA ARG A 68 10.96 -56.81 -48.11
C ARG A 68 9.96 -56.76 -49.26
N LEU A 69 9.45 -55.58 -49.59
CA LEU A 69 8.94 -55.28 -50.93
C LEU A 69 9.33 -53.85 -51.31
N SER A 70 10.23 -53.79 -52.27
CA SER A 70 10.80 -52.61 -52.90
C SER A 70 10.01 -52.26 -54.15
N THR A 71 9.58 -51.01 -54.29
CA THR A 71 9.08 -50.44 -55.56
C THR A 71 9.69 -49.06 -55.81
N ALA A 72 10.29 -48.95 -57.01
CA ALA A 72 10.79 -47.81 -57.79
C ALA A 72 10.32 -46.40 -57.35
N ARG A 73 11.19 -45.39 -57.17
CA ARG A 73 12.09 -44.65 -58.10
C ARG A 73 11.35 -43.77 -59.12
N VAL A 74 11.04 -42.52 -58.76
CA VAL A 74 11.03 -41.33 -59.64
C VAL A 74 11.49 -40.09 -58.83
N PRO A 75 12.52 -39.34 -59.29
CA PRO A 75 13.06 -38.15 -58.61
C PRO A 75 12.73 -36.82 -59.34
N ALA A 76 12.26 -35.79 -58.61
CA ALA A 76 12.43 -34.34 -58.87
C ALA A 76 11.69 -33.51 -57.77
N PRO A 77 11.98 -32.22 -57.55
CA PRO A 77 13.17 -31.70 -56.87
C PRO A 77 12.84 -30.87 -55.60
N SER A 78 13.93 -30.52 -54.93
CA SER A 78 14.13 -29.77 -53.69
C SER A 78 13.41 -28.41 -53.49
N SER A 79 13.29 -28.05 -52.20
CA SER A 79 12.94 -26.73 -51.60
C SER A 79 11.43 -26.49 -51.48
N ASN A 80 10.81 -26.18 -50.33
CA ASN A 80 11.25 -25.52 -49.11
C ASN A 80 10.54 -26.14 -47.88
N LYS A 81 11.30 -26.80 -47.00
CA LYS A 81 10.88 -27.06 -45.62
C LYS A 81 11.36 -25.90 -44.76
N SER A 82 10.50 -24.93 -44.47
CA SER A 82 10.61 -24.05 -43.30
C SER A 82 9.41 -23.10 -43.30
N LEU A 83 8.36 -23.41 -42.55
CA LEU A 83 7.37 -22.41 -42.08
C LEU A 83 6.32 -22.98 -41.10
N LEU A 84 6.30 -24.29 -40.84
CA LEU A 84 5.31 -24.91 -39.96
C LEU A 84 5.77 -25.15 -38.51
N VAL A 85 6.86 -24.50 -38.08
CA VAL A 85 7.32 -24.52 -36.68
C VAL A 85 7.53 -23.09 -36.20
N ARG A 86 6.44 -22.38 -35.90
CA ARG A 86 6.50 -21.24 -34.99
C ARG A 86 5.33 -21.28 -34.02
N SER A 87 5.72 -21.32 -32.76
CA SER A 87 4.99 -21.54 -31.52
C SER A 87 3.60 -20.91 -31.41
N GLN A 88 2.70 -21.68 -30.80
CA GLN A 88 1.42 -21.28 -30.22
C GLN A 88 1.58 -20.25 -29.06
N THR A 89 2.01 -19.04 -29.38
CA THR A 89 1.87 -17.89 -28.48
C THR A 89 0.80 -16.99 -29.06
N GLY A 90 -0.38 -16.97 -28.45
CA GLY A 90 -1.53 -16.14 -28.83
C GLY A 90 -1.33 -14.63 -28.61
N ASP A 91 -0.17 -14.11 -28.99
CA ASP A 91 0.09 -12.68 -29.11
C ASP A 91 -0.31 -12.28 -30.52
N PHE A 92 -1.52 -11.72 -30.62
CA PHE A 92 -2.07 -11.16 -31.85
C PHE A 92 -1.19 -9.98 -32.30
N ASP A 93 -0.49 -10.16 -33.41
CA ASP A 93 0.46 -9.19 -33.95
C ASP A 93 -0.27 -7.98 -34.55
N HIS A 94 -0.26 -6.87 -33.80
CA HIS A 94 -0.89 -5.61 -34.19
C HIS A 94 -0.27 -4.98 -35.46
N ASN A 95 0.91 -5.44 -35.90
CA ASN A 95 1.53 -4.87 -37.10
C ASN A 95 0.81 -5.26 -38.40
N ARG A 96 -0.03 -6.31 -38.38
CA ARG A 96 -0.75 -6.72 -39.60
C ARG A 96 -1.90 -5.79 -40.00
N TRP A 97 -2.28 -4.84 -39.15
CA TRP A 97 -3.36 -3.87 -39.44
C TRP A 97 -2.88 -2.53 -40.01
N LEU A 98 -1.57 -2.34 -40.21
CA LEU A 98 -1.04 -1.10 -40.78
C LEU A 98 -0.80 -1.14 -42.30
N PHE A 99 -1.02 -2.29 -42.98
CA PHE A 99 -0.89 -2.36 -44.43
C PHE A 99 -2.16 -2.86 -45.11
N GLU A 100 -2.60 -2.08 -46.08
CA GLU A 100 -3.76 -2.23 -46.94
C GLU A 100 -4.05 -3.69 -47.36
N THR A 101 -5.29 -4.13 -47.16
CA THR A 101 -5.92 -5.01 -48.14
C THR A 101 -7.30 -4.45 -48.46
N LYS A 102 -7.48 -4.00 -49.71
CA LYS A 102 -8.77 -3.79 -50.36
C LYS A 102 -9.47 -5.15 -50.58
N GLY A 103 -9.66 -5.91 -49.50
CA GLY A 103 -10.38 -7.18 -49.52
C GLY A 103 -11.81 -6.93 -49.05
N THR A 104 -12.74 -6.85 -49.99
CA THR A 104 -14.18 -6.90 -49.74
C THR A 104 -14.53 -8.22 -49.05
N TYR A 105 -14.53 -8.23 -47.71
CA TYR A 105 -15.05 -9.38 -46.96
C TYR A 105 -16.58 -9.32 -47.00
N GLY A 106 -17.15 -10.29 -47.70
CA GLY A 106 -18.58 -10.46 -47.90
C GLY A 106 -19.33 -10.64 -46.57
N ILE A 107 -20.39 -9.85 -46.45
CA ILE A 107 -21.49 -9.97 -45.51
C ILE A 107 -22.17 -11.33 -45.74
N GLY A 108 -22.10 -12.24 -44.77
CA GLY A 108 -22.79 -13.52 -44.85
C GLY A 108 -22.41 -14.48 -43.73
N ASN A 109 -23.32 -14.63 -42.76
CA ASN A 109 -23.58 -15.85 -41.94
C ASN A 109 -24.13 -15.58 -40.52
N ALA A 110 -24.93 -14.54 -40.31
CA ALA A 110 -25.78 -14.46 -39.12
C ALA A 110 -27.22 -14.15 -39.56
N TYR A 111 -27.94 -15.22 -39.89
CA TYR A 111 -29.37 -15.21 -40.17
C TYR A 111 -30.10 -15.09 -38.81
N TRP A 112 -30.76 -13.97 -38.53
CA TRP A 112 -31.77 -13.87 -37.48
C TRP A 112 -33.13 -13.65 -38.14
N PRO A 113 -34.16 -14.45 -37.81
CA PRO A 113 -35.47 -14.29 -38.41
C PRO A 113 -36.10 -12.97 -37.95
N GLN A 114 -36.70 -12.28 -38.91
CA GLN A 114 -37.44 -11.05 -38.72
C GLN A 114 -38.88 -11.39 -38.35
N ASP A 115 -39.09 -11.94 -37.14
CA ASP A 115 -40.45 -12.25 -36.69
C ASP A 115 -41.07 -11.04 -36.00
N ASN A 116 -41.88 -10.33 -36.80
CA ASN A 116 -42.97 -9.48 -36.36
C ASN A 116 -43.88 -10.27 -35.42
N VAL A 117 -43.76 -10.05 -34.10
CA VAL A 117 -44.82 -10.40 -33.15
C VAL A 117 -45.21 -9.14 -32.38
N TYR A 118 -46.44 -8.74 -32.63
CA TYR A 118 -47.19 -7.71 -31.93
C TYR A 118 -47.27 -8.03 -30.43
N GLY A 119 -46.92 -7.08 -29.57
CA GLY A 119 -47.04 -7.13 -28.10
C GLY A 119 -46.07 -6.14 -27.48
N ASP A 120 -46.47 -4.88 -27.30
CA ASP A 120 -47.03 -4.36 -26.04
C ASP A 120 -45.93 -4.05 -24.99
N ASP A 121 -45.72 -2.74 -24.78
CA ASP A 121 -45.22 -2.02 -23.61
C ASP A 121 -44.09 -2.62 -22.75
N GLY A 122 -42.88 -2.06 -22.88
CA GLY A 122 -41.81 -2.36 -21.92
C GLY A 122 -40.41 -1.81 -22.19
N GLY A 123 -40.26 -0.60 -22.73
CA GLY A 123 -39.14 0.35 -22.46
C GLY A 123 -37.67 -0.08 -22.48
N GLY A 124 -37.31 -1.29 -22.90
CA GLY A 124 -35.92 -1.74 -23.05
C GLY A 124 -35.49 -1.57 -24.49
N GLY A 125 -35.03 -0.37 -24.85
CA GLY A 125 -34.47 -0.12 -26.18
C GLY A 125 -33.28 -1.05 -26.43
N ALA A 126 -33.52 -2.16 -27.13
CA ALA A 126 -32.46 -2.99 -27.65
C ALA A 126 -31.61 -2.12 -28.59
N VAL A 127 -30.37 -1.87 -28.20
CA VAL A 127 -29.42 -1.08 -29.00
C VAL A 127 -29.31 -1.76 -30.36
N LYS A 128 -29.73 -1.06 -31.42
CA LYS A 128 -29.68 -1.59 -32.77
C LYS A 128 -28.20 -1.74 -33.17
N MET A 129 -27.89 -2.78 -33.93
CA MET A 129 -26.54 -3.01 -34.49
C MET A 129 -26.03 -1.76 -35.24
N GLU A 130 -26.94 -1.00 -35.84
CA GLU A 130 -26.67 0.27 -36.53
C GLU A 130 -26.04 1.32 -35.60
N ASP A 131 -26.53 1.45 -34.35
CA ASP A 131 -25.98 2.38 -33.35
C ASP A 131 -24.56 1.97 -32.89
N LEU A 132 -24.27 0.66 -32.90
CA LEU A 132 -22.92 0.15 -32.60
C LEU A 132 -21.92 0.42 -33.73
N VAL A 133 -22.39 0.66 -34.96
CA VAL A 133 -21.54 0.86 -36.13
C VAL A 133 -21.18 2.33 -36.35
N GLU A 134 -22.05 3.29 -35.99
CA GLU A 134 -21.78 4.71 -36.26
C GLU A 134 -20.58 5.27 -35.47
N LYS A 135 -20.26 4.72 -34.30
CA LYS A 135 -19.09 5.13 -33.51
C LYS A 135 -18.23 3.93 -33.12
N PRO A 136 -16.98 3.84 -33.60
CA PRO A 136 -16.09 2.75 -33.22
C PRO A 136 -15.85 2.80 -31.70
N TRP A 137 -16.09 1.67 -31.03
CA TRP A 137 -15.81 1.49 -29.61
C TRP A 137 -14.37 1.89 -29.28
N LYS A 138 -14.19 2.73 -28.25
CA LYS A 138 -12.87 3.20 -27.80
C LYS A 138 -12.52 2.61 -26.42
N PRO A 139 -11.32 2.00 -26.27
CA PRO A 139 -10.86 1.58 -24.95
C PRO A 139 -10.57 2.78 -24.06
N LEU A 140 -10.87 2.65 -22.77
CA LEU A 140 -10.60 3.70 -21.77
C LEU A 140 -9.14 3.72 -21.33
N SER A 141 -8.45 2.58 -21.49
CA SER A 141 -7.06 2.42 -21.13
C SER A 141 -6.27 1.76 -22.25
N ARG A 142 -5.00 2.14 -22.38
CA ARG A 142 -4.07 1.49 -23.30
C ARG A 142 -2.77 1.16 -22.62
N LYS A 143 -2.18 0.04 -23.04
CA LYS A 143 -0.82 -0.33 -22.66
C LYS A 143 0.15 0.34 -23.62
N VAL A 144 1.11 1.08 -23.07
CA VAL A 144 2.20 1.69 -23.81
C VAL A 144 3.43 0.81 -23.59
N PRO A 145 3.90 0.07 -24.62
CA PRO A 145 5.11 -0.73 -24.48
C PRO A 145 6.33 0.18 -24.30
N ILE A 146 7.26 -0.23 -23.46
CA ILE A 146 8.56 0.44 -23.33
C ILE A 146 9.36 0.17 -24.62
N PRO A 147 10.09 1.17 -25.17
CA PRO A 147 10.84 0.99 -26.40
C PRO A 147 11.75 -0.25 -26.36
N PRO A 148 11.62 -1.18 -27.33
CA PRO A 148 12.39 -2.43 -27.33
C PRO A 148 13.90 -2.18 -27.40
N GLY A 149 14.32 -1.03 -27.95
CA GLY A 149 15.73 -0.60 -28.00
C GLY A 149 16.36 -0.32 -26.63
N ILE A 150 15.58 -0.16 -25.56
CA ILE A 150 16.09 0.00 -24.19
C ILE A 150 15.92 -1.31 -23.42
N LEU A 151 14.76 -1.96 -23.58
CA LEU A 151 14.40 -3.15 -22.82
C LEU A 151 15.15 -4.40 -23.28
N SER A 152 15.41 -4.56 -24.59
CA SER A 152 16.15 -5.74 -25.08
C SER A 152 17.63 -5.74 -24.66
N PRO A 153 18.39 -4.61 -24.74
CA PRO A 153 19.73 -4.57 -24.16
C PRO A 153 19.72 -4.77 -22.65
N TYR A 154 18.75 -4.21 -21.93
CA TYR A 154 18.63 -4.39 -20.48
C TYR A 154 18.47 -5.87 -20.12
N ARG A 155 17.53 -6.59 -20.75
CA ARG A 155 17.33 -8.04 -20.53
C ARG A 155 18.57 -8.87 -20.89
N LEU A 156 19.21 -8.57 -22.01
CA LEU A 156 20.44 -9.24 -22.41
C LEU A 156 21.56 -9.00 -21.39
N LEU A 157 21.70 -7.76 -20.91
CA LEU A 157 22.71 -7.39 -19.95
C LEU A 157 22.47 -8.01 -18.56
N VAL A 158 21.21 -8.16 -18.14
CA VAL A 158 20.85 -8.94 -16.93
C VAL A 158 21.34 -10.38 -17.08
N LEU A 159 21.13 -11.01 -18.24
CA LEU A 159 21.61 -12.37 -18.51
C LEU A 159 23.15 -12.44 -18.52
N VAL A 160 23.82 -11.52 -19.21
CA VAL A 160 25.29 -11.44 -19.25
C VAL A 160 25.86 -11.27 -17.85
N ARG A 161 25.28 -10.39 -17.03
CA ARG A 161 25.69 -10.18 -15.65
C ARG A 161 25.45 -11.42 -14.79
N PHE A 162 24.31 -12.09 -14.96
CA PHE A 162 24.03 -13.34 -14.25
C PHE A 162 25.10 -14.39 -14.53
N VAL A 163 25.46 -14.58 -15.80
CA VAL A 163 26.54 -15.51 -16.19
C VAL A 163 27.89 -15.06 -15.62
N ALA A 164 28.22 -13.77 -15.71
CA ALA A 164 29.46 -13.23 -15.16
C ALA A 164 29.57 -13.42 -13.64
N LEU A 165 28.48 -13.15 -12.89
CA LEU A 165 28.40 -13.38 -11.45
C LEU A 165 28.54 -14.87 -11.11
N PHE A 166 27.88 -15.74 -11.88
CA PHE A 166 27.98 -17.18 -11.68
C PHE A 166 29.42 -17.68 -11.87
N LEU A 167 30.08 -17.28 -12.97
CA LEU A 167 31.48 -17.63 -13.24
C LEU A 167 32.44 -17.06 -12.20
N PHE A 168 32.20 -15.82 -11.76
CA PHE A 168 32.97 -15.20 -10.68
C PHE A 168 32.83 -15.97 -9.37
N LEU A 169 31.61 -16.34 -8.96
CA LEU A 169 31.38 -17.12 -7.74
C LEU A 169 32.02 -18.51 -7.83
N VAL A 170 31.92 -19.19 -8.98
CA VAL A 170 32.62 -20.47 -9.21
C VAL A 170 34.12 -20.27 -9.04
N TRP A 171 34.70 -19.25 -9.68
CA TRP A 171 36.13 -18.94 -9.56
C TRP A 171 36.53 -18.63 -8.12
N ARG A 172 35.72 -17.87 -7.37
CA ARG A 172 35.96 -17.56 -5.95
C ARG A 172 36.00 -18.81 -5.08
N VAL A 173 35.06 -19.73 -5.30
CA VAL A 173 34.98 -21.00 -4.56
C VAL A 173 36.15 -21.92 -4.90
N THR A 174 36.60 -21.98 -6.16
CA THR A 174 37.72 -22.82 -6.58
C THR A 174 39.09 -22.25 -6.23
N ASN A 175 39.19 -20.95 -5.93
CA ASN A 175 40.43 -20.26 -5.59
C ASN A 175 40.38 -19.68 -4.16
N PRO A 176 40.41 -20.54 -3.13
CA PRO A 176 40.47 -20.12 -1.74
C PRO A 176 41.79 -19.43 -1.38
N ASN A 177 41.71 -18.36 -0.58
CA ASN A 177 42.90 -17.74 0.00
C ASN A 177 43.33 -18.50 1.25
N MET A 178 44.40 -19.30 1.15
CA MET A 178 44.92 -20.09 2.27
C MET A 178 45.50 -19.23 3.40
N ASP A 179 46.04 -18.06 3.08
CA ASP A 179 46.61 -17.15 4.09
C ASP A 179 45.53 -16.49 4.96
N ALA A 180 44.31 -16.37 4.41
CA ALA A 180 43.20 -15.64 5.03
C ALA A 180 41.86 -16.33 4.81
N LEU A 181 41.79 -17.63 5.14
CA LEU A 181 40.61 -18.47 4.87
C LEU A 181 39.33 -17.89 5.48
N TRP A 182 39.43 -17.26 6.65
CA TRP A 182 38.28 -16.65 7.34
C TRP A 182 37.74 -15.42 6.59
N LEU A 183 38.59 -14.50 6.11
CA LEU A 183 38.18 -13.35 5.29
C LEU A 183 37.56 -13.80 3.98
N TRP A 184 38.20 -14.78 3.33
CA TRP A 184 37.68 -15.41 2.13
C TRP A 184 36.29 -16.01 2.38
N GLY A 185 36.13 -16.79 3.45
CA GLY A 185 34.86 -17.42 3.81
C GLY A 185 33.73 -16.43 4.07
N ILE A 186 33.98 -15.38 4.86
CA ILE A 186 33.00 -14.31 5.10
C ILE A 186 32.62 -13.61 3.78
N SER A 187 33.62 -13.29 2.95
CA SER A 187 33.37 -12.62 1.67
C SER A 187 32.49 -13.44 0.74
N ILE A 188 32.77 -14.73 0.56
CA ILE A 188 32.01 -15.62 -0.31
C ILE A 188 30.57 -15.77 0.16
N VAL A 189 30.34 -15.94 1.47
CA VAL A 189 28.99 -16.07 2.02
C VAL A 189 28.17 -14.80 1.72
N CYS A 190 28.77 -13.62 1.86
CA CYS A 190 28.12 -12.36 1.52
C CYS A 190 27.89 -12.23 0.01
N GLU A 191 28.88 -12.56 -0.82
CA GLU A 191 28.80 -12.51 -2.29
C GLU A 191 27.67 -13.41 -2.82
N PHE A 192 27.52 -14.63 -2.30
CA PHE A 192 26.41 -15.52 -2.63
C PHE A 192 25.06 -14.91 -2.26
N TRP A 193 24.95 -14.33 -1.06
CA TRP A 193 23.71 -13.68 -0.64
C TRP A 193 23.36 -12.47 -1.52
N PHE A 194 24.33 -11.63 -1.84
CA PHE A 194 24.10 -10.47 -2.72
C PHE A 194 23.72 -10.89 -4.14
N ALA A 195 24.33 -11.95 -4.68
CA ALA A 195 23.95 -12.49 -5.98
C ALA A 195 22.50 -13.03 -5.97
N PHE A 196 22.11 -13.72 -4.89
CA PHE A 196 20.75 -14.21 -4.71
C PHE A 196 19.73 -13.07 -4.55
N SER A 197 20.03 -12.09 -3.68
CA SER A 197 19.20 -10.91 -3.42
C SER A 197 19.01 -10.07 -4.69
N TRP A 198 20.10 -9.84 -5.43
CA TRP A 198 20.05 -9.19 -6.74
C TRP A 198 19.16 -9.95 -7.72
N LEU A 199 19.29 -11.29 -7.81
CA LEU A 199 18.44 -12.08 -8.69
C LEU A 199 16.95 -11.95 -8.33
N LEU A 200 16.60 -12.00 -7.03
CA LEU A 200 15.23 -11.80 -6.58
C LEU A 200 14.67 -10.42 -6.95
N ASP A 201 15.49 -9.37 -6.90
CA ASP A 201 15.11 -8.01 -7.28
C ASP A 201 14.95 -7.82 -8.81
N GLN A 202 15.83 -8.45 -9.61
CA GLN A 202 15.83 -8.26 -11.06
C GLN A 202 14.74 -9.07 -11.79
N MET A 203 14.38 -10.23 -11.29
CA MET A 203 13.43 -11.15 -11.97
C MET A 203 12.05 -10.51 -12.23
N PRO A 204 11.43 -9.77 -11.29
CA PRO A 204 10.18 -9.06 -11.56
C PRO A 204 10.31 -7.92 -12.58
N LYS A 205 11.52 -7.36 -12.76
CA LYS A 205 11.82 -6.22 -13.65
C LYS A 205 11.96 -6.59 -15.13
N LEU A 206 11.77 -7.87 -15.48
CA LEU A 206 11.98 -8.33 -16.86
C LEU A 206 10.85 -7.92 -17.83
N ASN A 207 9.63 -7.68 -17.34
CA ASN A 207 8.46 -7.37 -18.17
C ASN A 207 7.72 -6.10 -17.74
N PRO A 208 8.37 -4.92 -17.69
CA PRO A 208 7.71 -3.67 -17.34
C PRO A 208 6.79 -3.21 -18.48
N ILE A 209 5.62 -2.65 -18.12
CA ILE A 209 4.62 -2.11 -19.06
C ILE A 209 4.14 -0.76 -18.53
N ASN A 210 3.95 0.21 -19.43
CA ASN A 210 3.31 1.47 -19.08
C ASN A 210 1.82 1.44 -19.43
N ARG A 211 1.04 2.26 -18.74
CA ARG A 211 -0.39 2.43 -19.02
C ARG A 211 -0.72 3.90 -19.15
N ALA A 212 -1.71 4.19 -19.98
CA ALA A 212 -2.27 5.51 -20.14
C ALA A 212 -3.79 5.41 -20.09
N ALA A 213 -4.41 6.33 -19.36
CA ALA A 213 -5.85 6.54 -19.29
C ALA A 213 -6.29 7.53 -20.37
N ASP A 214 -7.51 7.36 -20.89
CA ASP A 214 -8.15 8.29 -21.81
C ASP A 214 -9.39 8.92 -21.15
N LEU A 215 -9.18 10.08 -20.53
CA LEU A 215 -10.22 10.84 -19.86
C LEU A 215 -11.29 11.35 -20.83
N ALA A 216 -10.94 11.61 -22.10
CA ALA A 216 -11.90 12.06 -23.10
C ALA A 216 -12.85 10.92 -23.48
N ALA A 217 -12.31 9.71 -23.67
CA ALA A 217 -13.12 8.51 -23.91
C ALA A 217 -14.03 8.19 -22.71
N LEU A 218 -13.54 8.36 -21.47
CA LEU A 218 -14.36 8.18 -20.27
C LEU A 218 -15.53 9.16 -20.24
N LYS A 219 -15.26 10.46 -20.47
CA LYS A 219 -16.30 11.50 -20.50
C LYS A 219 -17.31 11.26 -21.62
N GLU A 220 -16.85 10.88 -22.82
CA GLU A 220 -17.73 10.53 -23.95
C GLU A 220 -18.64 9.35 -23.59
N LYS A 221 -18.09 8.30 -22.97
CA LYS A 221 -18.80 7.05 -22.67
C LYS A 221 -19.77 7.14 -21.49
N PHE A 222 -19.42 7.88 -20.43
CA PHE A 222 -20.20 7.88 -19.18
C PHE A 222 -20.92 9.19 -18.89
N GLU A 223 -20.54 10.32 -19.49
CA GLU A 223 -20.98 11.66 -19.05
C GLU A 223 -21.40 12.58 -20.20
N SER A 224 -21.54 12.03 -21.40
CA SER A 224 -22.02 12.78 -22.56
C SER A 224 -23.41 12.27 -22.95
N PRO A 225 -24.28 13.15 -23.48
CA PRO A 225 -25.58 12.72 -23.99
C PRO A 225 -25.45 11.59 -25.01
N SER A 226 -26.23 10.54 -24.82
CA SER A 226 -26.32 9.38 -25.71
C SER A 226 -27.77 8.94 -25.87
N PRO A 227 -28.12 8.07 -26.84
CA PRO A 227 -29.49 7.56 -26.98
C PRO A 227 -30.05 6.92 -25.70
N THR A 228 -29.21 6.23 -24.93
CA THR A 228 -29.57 5.62 -23.63
C THR A 228 -29.52 6.59 -22.46
N ASN A 229 -28.94 7.78 -22.65
CA ASN A 229 -28.77 8.80 -21.62
C ASN A 229 -28.93 10.21 -22.23
N PRO A 230 -30.15 10.61 -22.59
CA PRO A 230 -30.40 11.89 -23.27
C PRO A 230 -30.04 13.10 -22.39
N THR A 231 -30.07 12.94 -21.07
CA THR A 231 -29.73 14.01 -20.12
C THR A 231 -28.24 14.32 -20.04
N GLY A 232 -27.37 13.43 -20.53
CA GLY A 232 -25.92 13.56 -20.38
C GLY A 232 -25.42 13.43 -18.93
N ARG A 233 -26.25 12.86 -18.03
CA ARG A 233 -25.88 12.64 -16.63
C ARG A 233 -24.76 11.61 -16.50
N SER A 234 -23.97 11.67 -15.43
CA SER A 234 -22.87 10.73 -15.27
C SER A 234 -23.37 9.33 -14.90
N ASP A 235 -23.03 8.32 -15.69
CA ASP A 235 -23.23 6.89 -15.37
C ASP A 235 -22.00 6.31 -14.65
N LEU A 236 -21.09 7.14 -14.13
CA LEU A 236 -19.97 6.68 -13.30
C LEU A 236 -20.46 6.05 -11.98
N PRO A 237 -19.68 5.14 -11.37
CA PRO A 237 -20.03 4.53 -10.09
C PRO A 237 -19.83 5.45 -8.89
N GLY A 238 -20.47 5.13 -7.77
CA GLY A 238 -20.17 5.76 -6.48
C GLY A 238 -18.73 5.50 -6.02
N LEU A 239 -18.13 6.48 -5.33
CA LEU A 239 -16.80 6.38 -4.75
C LEU A 239 -16.81 6.85 -3.31
N ASP A 240 -16.30 6.00 -2.43
CA ASP A 240 -16.06 6.34 -1.03
C ASP A 240 -14.61 6.72 -0.83
N VAL A 241 -14.34 7.86 -0.19
CA VAL A 241 -13.00 8.31 0.14
C VAL A 241 -12.82 8.27 1.65
N PHE A 242 -11.81 7.55 2.12
CA PHE A 242 -11.53 7.31 3.53
C PHE A 242 -10.29 8.07 3.97
N ILE A 243 -10.41 8.82 5.05
CA ILE A 243 -9.31 9.55 5.70
C ILE A 243 -9.17 8.97 7.11
N SER A 244 -7.99 8.47 7.47
CA SER A 244 -7.72 8.03 8.84
C SER A 244 -6.85 9.05 9.59
N THR A 245 -7.26 9.42 10.80
CA THR A 245 -6.46 10.22 11.75
C THR A 245 -6.52 9.58 13.14
N ALA A 246 -5.43 9.68 13.89
CA ALA A 246 -5.26 8.98 15.17
C ALA A 246 -5.25 9.92 16.38
N ASP A 247 -4.61 11.09 16.28
CA ASP A 247 -4.41 11.98 17.42
C ASP A 247 -4.25 13.44 16.98
N PRO A 248 -5.19 14.35 17.33
CA PRO A 248 -5.18 15.72 16.84
C PRO A 248 -3.98 16.55 17.35
N TYR A 249 -3.29 16.11 18.40
CA TYR A 249 -2.09 16.79 18.92
C TYR A 249 -0.80 16.33 18.23
N LYS A 250 -0.81 15.15 17.61
CA LYS A 250 0.32 14.64 16.79
C LYS A 250 0.11 14.87 15.31
N GLU A 251 -1.14 14.99 14.90
CA GLU A 251 -1.60 15.20 13.53
C GLU A 251 -2.45 16.47 13.52
N PRO A 252 -1.87 17.64 13.17
CA PRO A 252 -2.58 18.91 13.27
C PRO A 252 -3.89 18.89 12.48
N THR A 253 -4.99 19.23 13.15
CA THR A 253 -6.33 19.15 12.54
C THR A 253 -6.49 20.06 11.32
N LEU A 254 -5.74 21.17 11.25
CA LEU A 254 -5.70 22.05 10.08
C LEU A 254 -5.19 21.33 8.83
N VAL A 255 -4.19 20.47 8.95
CA VAL A 255 -3.67 19.66 7.83
C VAL A 255 -4.76 18.71 7.35
N THR A 256 -5.40 17.99 8.29
CA THR A 256 -6.54 17.12 8.02
C THR A 256 -7.71 17.88 7.36
N ALA A 257 -7.97 19.11 7.79
CA ALA A 257 -9.01 19.97 7.23
C ALA A 257 -8.71 20.33 5.76
N ASN A 258 -7.47 20.70 5.46
CA ASN A 258 -7.03 20.99 4.10
C ASN A 258 -7.05 19.76 3.20
N THR A 259 -6.74 18.57 3.73
CA THR A 259 -6.92 17.30 3.04
C THR A 259 -8.39 17.08 2.68
N LEU A 260 -9.32 17.22 3.64
CA LEU A 260 -10.76 17.12 3.40
C LEU A 260 -11.23 18.11 2.32
N LEU A 261 -10.82 19.37 2.41
CA LEU A 261 -11.16 20.42 1.44
C LEU A 261 -10.70 20.07 0.02
N SER A 262 -9.51 19.47 -0.12
CA SER A 262 -9.01 19.01 -1.43
C SER A 262 -9.84 17.88 -2.02
N ILE A 263 -10.35 16.98 -1.18
CA ILE A 263 -11.14 15.82 -1.59
C ILE A 263 -12.54 16.28 -2.01
N LEU A 264 -13.20 17.10 -1.18
CA LEU A 264 -14.52 17.66 -1.49
C LEU A 264 -14.53 18.49 -2.78
N ALA A 265 -13.39 19.11 -3.08
CA ALA A 265 -13.22 19.90 -4.28
C ALA A 265 -12.83 19.07 -5.50
N THR A 266 -12.57 17.76 -5.45
CA THR A 266 -12.09 16.99 -6.61
C THR A 266 -13.08 16.92 -7.79
N GLU A 267 -12.61 16.61 -9.00
CA GLU A 267 -13.49 16.49 -10.17
C GLU A 267 -14.06 15.08 -10.29
N TYR A 268 -15.23 14.89 -9.70
CA TYR A 268 -16.07 13.68 -9.81
C TYR A 268 -17.56 14.10 -9.75
N PRO A 269 -18.52 13.30 -10.22
CA PRO A 269 -19.93 13.62 -10.04
C PRO A 269 -20.25 13.79 -8.55
N VAL A 270 -20.81 14.95 -8.19
CA VAL A 270 -20.87 15.43 -6.80
C VAL A 270 -21.73 14.51 -5.94
N GLU A 271 -22.85 14.05 -6.50
CA GLU A 271 -23.78 13.09 -5.88
C GLU A 271 -23.26 11.65 -5.79
N LYS A 272 -22.05 11.38 -6.32
CA LYS A 272 -21.42 10.06 -6.33
C LYS A 272 -20.10 10.01 -5.57
N LEU A 273 -19.71 11.10 -4.94
CA LEU A 273 -18.52 11.18 -4.10
C LEU A 273 -18.95 11.27 -2.63
N PHE A 274 -18.45 10.36 -1.81
CA PHE A 274 -18.77 10.28 -0.39
C PHE A 274 -17.48 10.26 0.41
N VAL A 275 -17.33 11.19 1.34
CA VAL A 275 -16.09 11.34 2.11
C VAL A 275 -16.32 10.93 3.56
N TYR A 276 -15.41 10.14 4.10
CA TYR A 276 -15.46 9.63 5.46
C TYR A 276 -14.14 9.93 6.15
N ILE A 277 -14.20 10.45 7.37
CA ILE A 277 -13.04 10.53 8.26
C ILE A 277 -13.23 9.62 9.47
N SER A 278 -12.23 8.82 9.78
CA SER A 278 -12.14 8.05 11.02
C SER A 278 -11.21 8.75 11.99
N ASP A 279 -11.77 9.36 13.04
CA ASP A 279 -11.03 9.88 14.19
C ASP A 279 -10.88 8.78 15.25
N ASP A 280 -9.71 8.15 15.26
CA ASP A 280 -9.35 7.14 16.23
C ASP A 280 -9.06 7.72 17.63
N GLY A 281 -8.92 9.03 17.77
CA GLY A 281 -8.81 9.72 19.05
C GLY A 281 -10.16 10.09 19.66
N GLY A 282 -11.23 10.08 18.87
CA GLY A 282 -12.59 10.46 19.30
C GLY A 282 -12.64 11.87 19.90
N ALA A 283 -11.84 12.81 19.39
CA ALA A 283 -11.61 14.09 20.01
C ALA A 283 -12.55 15.17 19.46
N LEU A 284 -13.16 15.95 20.37
CA LEU A 284 -14.01 17.09 19.98
C LEU A 284 -13.27 18.10 19.09
N LEU A 285 -11.95 18.25 19.28
CA LEU A 285 -11.12 19.13 18.46
C LEU A 285 -11.13 18.73 16.99
N THR A 286 -11.00 17.43 16.67
CA THR A 286 -11.09 16.94 15.29
C THR A 286 -12.48 17.23 14.73
N PHE A 287 -13.52 16.90 15.49
CA PHE A 287 -14.91 17.09 15.09
C PHE A 287 -15.23 18.56 14.76
N GLU A 288 -14.91 19.50 15.65
CA GLU A 288 -15.16 20.93 15.42
C GLU A 288 -14.28 21.49 14.29
N SER A 289 -13.04 21.01 14.16
CA SER A 289 -12.17 21.39 13.03
C SER A 289 -12.77 20.95 11.69
N MET A 290 -13.38 19.77 11.63
CA MET A 290 -14.07 19.30 10.42
C MET A 290 -15.36 20.09 10.17
N ALA A 291 -16.05 20.56 11.22
CA ALA A 291 -17.22 21.42 11.08
C ALA A 291 -16.85 22.77 10.44
N GLU A 292 -15.76 23.38 10.90
CA GLU A 292 -15.20 24.59 10.30
C GLU A 292 -14.78 24.36 8.84
N ALA A 293 -14.18 23.20 8.54
CA ALA A 293 -13.82 22.84 7.18
C ALA A 293 -15.06 22.71 6.27
N CYS A 294 -16.15 22.12 6.78
CA CYS A 294 -17.42 22.02 6.06
C CYS A 294 -18.04 23.40 5.79
N ALA A 295 -17.93 24.33 6.74
CA ALA A 295 -18.39 25.69 6.55
C ALA A 295 -17.58 26.41 5.45
N PHE A 296 -16.25 26.30 5.49
CA PHE A 296 -15.38 26.90 4.48
C PHE A 296 -15.51 26.22 3.09
N ALA A 297 -15.81 24.91 3.04
CA ALA A 297 -16.03 24.18 1.80
C ALA A 297 -17.13 24.80 0.92
N LYS A 298 -18.14 25.45 1.52
CA LYS A 298 -19.25 26.13 0.82
C LYS A 298 -18.79 27.24 -0.11
N VAL A 299 -17.66 27.88 0.17
CA VAL A 299 -17.08 28.91 -0.70
C VAL A 299 -15.87 28.39 -1.48
N TRP A 300 -15.07 27.49 -0.88
CA TRP A 300 -13.88 26.93 -1.52
C TRP A 300 -14.21 26.03 -2.72
N VAL A 301 -15.15 25.10 -2.56
CA VAL A 301 -15.47 24.12 -3.61
C VAL A 301 -16.04 24.81 -4.88
N PRO A 302 -17.02 25.74 -4.78
CA PRO A 302 -17.47 26.50 -5.94
C PRO A 302 -16.37 27.37 -6.54
N PHE A 303 -15.53 28.03 -5.73
CA PHE A 303 -14.39 28.79 -6.22
C PHE A 303 -13.42 27.93 -7.05
N CYS A 304 -13.13 26.70 -6.57
CA CYS A 304 -12.30 25.75 -7.31
C CYS A 304 -12.89 25.40 -8.68
N ARG A 305 -14.21 25.17 -8.75
CA ARG A 305 -14.92 24.84 -9.99
C ARG A 305 -14.98 26.03 -10.94
N LYS A 306 -15.35 27.21 -10.44
CA LYS A 306 -15.49 28.46 -11.20
C LYS A 306 -14.21 28.84 -11.96
N HIS A 307 -13.07 28.72 -11.27
CA HIS A 307 -11.77 29.22 -11.75
C HIS A 307 -10.77 28.11 -12.08
N SER A 308 -11.20 26.85 -12.12
CA SER A 308 -10.36 25.67 -12.38
C SER A 308 -9.05 25.72 -11.57
N ILE A 309 -9.20 25.77 -10.24
CA ILE A 309 -8.08 25.87 -9.30
C ILE A 309 -7.35 24.52 -9.22
N GLU A 310 -6.02 24.55 -9.22
CA GLU A 310 -5.19 23.37 -9.02
C GLU A 310 -3.84 23.76 -8.38
N PRO A 311 -3.41 23.16 -7.27
CA PRO A 311 -4.05 22.06 -6.54
C PRO A 311 -5.28 22.54 -5.77
N ARG A 312 -6.14 21.60 -5.36
CA ARG A 312 -7.39 21.93 -4.63
C ARG A 312 -7.25 21.91 -3.11
N ASN A 313 -6.04 21.67 -2.61
CA ASN A 313 -5.67 21.95 -1.23
C ASN A 313 -5.40 23.46 -1.08
N PRO A 314 -6.15 24.20 -0.24
CA PRO A 314 -6.01 25.64 -0.11
C PRO A 314 -4.61 26.08 0.32
N ASP A 315 -4.02 25.38 1.29
CA ASP A 315 -2.70 25.71 1.82
C ASP A 315 -1.61 25.63 0.75
N SER A 316 -1.60 24.51 0.01
CA SER A 316 -0.70 24.31 -1.11
C SER A 316 -0.94 25.33 -2.22
N TYR A 317 -2.19 25.63 -2.56
CA TYR A 317 -2.52 26.62 -3.59
C TYR A 317 -2.08 28.04 -3.24
N PHE A 318 -2.29 28.49 -1.99
CA PHE A 318 -1.93 29.86 -1.59
C PHE A 318 -0.44 30.04 -1.30
N THR A 319 0.29 28.96 -1.00
CA THR A 319 1.74 28.98 -0.74
C THR A 319 2.57 28.81 -2.02
N GLN A 320 1.95 28.44 -3.14
CA GLN A 320 2.65 28.29 -4.41
C GLN A 320 3.35 29.57 -4.89
N LYS A 321 4.62 29.42 -5.28
CA LYS A 321 5.42 30.48 -5.89
C LYS A 321 5.10 30.60 -7.38
N GLY A 322 4.66 31.78 -7.81
CA GLY A 322 4.36 32.07 -9.21
C GLY A 322 3.24 33.09 -9.37
N ASP A 323 3.01 33.53 -10.61
CA ASP A 323 1.87 34.40 -10.93
C ASP A 323 0.56 33.58 -10.96
N PRO A 324 -0.38 33.81 -10.02
CA PRO A 324 -1.64 33.07 -9.96
C PRO A 324 -2.61 33.41 -11.09
N THR A 325 -2.40 34.52 -11.81
CA THR A 325 -3.28 34.96 -12.90
C THR A 325 -2.99 34.24 -14.21
N LYS A 326 -1.85 33.53 -14.29
CA LYS A 326 -1.44 32.79 -15.47
C LYS A 326 -2.47 31.74 -15.86
N GLY A 327 -2.98 31.85 -17.09
CA GLY A 327 -3.96 30.92 -17.66
C GLY A 327 -5.40 31.11 -17.18
N LYS A 328 -5.69 32.15 -16.40
CA LYS A 328 -7.05 32.45 -15.93
C LYS A 328 -7.79 33.31 -16.96
N LYS A 329 -9.01 32.91 -17.29
CA LYS A 329 -9.83 33.53 -18.34
C LYS A 329 -10.87 34.52 -17.81
N ARG A 330 -11.37 34.31 -16.59
CA ARG A 330 -12.46 35.13 -16.03
C ARG A 330 -11.91 36.43 -15.40
N PRO A 331 -12.53 37.59 -15.65
CA PRO A 331 -12.03 38.89 -15.19
C PRO A 331 -12.17 39.10 -13.67
N ASP A 332 -13.14 38.43 -13.04
CA ASP A 332 -13.42 38.47 -11.60
C ASP A 332 -12.47 37.60 -10.77
N PHE A 333 -11.61 36.78 -11.40
CA PHE A 333 -10.69 35.86 -10.73
C PHE A 333 -9.85 36.53 -9.62
N VAL A 334 -9.28 37.70 -9.89
CA VAL A 334 -8.40 38.38 -8.92
C VAL A 334 -9.19 38.85 -7.70
N LYS A 335 -10.42 39.34 -7.90
CA LYS A 335 -11.33 39.76 -6.83
C LYS A 335 -11.71 38.57 -5.97
N ASP A 336 -12.21 37.50 -6.62
CA ASP A 336 -12.64 36.28 -5.94
C ASP A 336 -11.48 35.64 -5.16
N ARG A 337 -10.30 35.52 -5.78
CA ARG A 337 -9.11 34.94 -5.15
C ARG A 337 -8.68 35.72 -3.92
N ARG A 338 -8.70 37.06 -3.97
CA ARG A 338 -8.35 37.90 -2.80
C ARG A 338 -9.33 37.71 -1.66
N TRP A 339 -10.62 37.62 -1.98
CA TRP A 339 -11.65 37.39 -0.99
C TRP A 339 -11.53 36.00 -0.35
N ILE A 340 -11.43 34.94 -1.17
CA ILE A 340 -11.25 33.56 -0.69
C ILE A 340 -9.96 33.41 0.12
N LYS A 341 -8.87 34.11 -0.23
CA LYS A 341 -7.65 34.10 0.58
C LYS A 341 -7.91 34.63 1.99
N ARG A 342 -8.65 35.74 2.12
CA ARG A 342 -8.99 36.31 3.44
C ARG A 342 -9.83 35.32 4.25
N GLU A 343 -10.85 34.74 3.65
CA GLU A 343 -11.67 33.72 4.31
C GLU A 343 -10.86 32.48 4.72
N TYR A 344 -9.87 32.08 3.91
CA TYR A 344 -8.97 30.98 4.26
C TYR A 344 -8.06 31.35 5.44
N ASP A 345 -7.50 32.56 5.45
CA ASP A 345 -6.67 33.03 6.57
C ASP A 345 -7.51 33.10 7.87
N GLU A 346 -8.77 33.55 7.79
CA GLU A 346 -9.71 33.54 8.92
C GLU A 346 -10.09 32.12 9.35
N PHE A 347 -10.33 31.21 8.40
CA PHE A 347 -10.57 29.79 8.66
C PHE A 347 -9.39 29.16 9.42
N LYS A 348 -8.15 29.44 9.01
CA LYS A 348 -6.95 28.99 9.72
C LYS A 348 -6.94 29.48 11.16
N ILE A 349 -7.25 30.76 11.39
CA ILE A 349 -7.32 31.35 12.73
C ILE A 349 -8.38 30.64 13.56
N ARG A 350 -9.59 30.41 13.01
CA ARG A 350 -10.66 29.68 13.71
C ARG A 350 -10.20 28.29 14.13
N VAL A 351 -9.70 27.48 13.20
CA VAL A 351 -9.22 26.11 13.49
C VAL A 351 -8.09 26.11 14.53
N ASN A 352 -7.08 26.96 14.37
CA ASN A 352 -5.95 27.03 15.30
C ASN A 352 -6.35 27.56 16.69
N SER A 353 -7.44 28.33 16.80
CA SER A 353 -7.97 28.80 18.08
C SER A 353 -8.86 27.79 18.81
N LEU A 354 -9.34 26.74 18.12
CA LEU A 354 -10.24 25.73 18.70
C LEU A 354 -9.72 25.04 19.97
N PRO A 355 -8.43 24.63 20.07
CA PRO A 355 -7.95 23.98 21.29
C PRO A 355 -8.17 24.84 22.54
N ASP A 356 -7.93 26.15 22.44
CA ASP A 356 -8.14 27.10 23.53
C ASP A 356 -9.61 27.39 23.79
N LEU A 357 -10.41 27.54 22.72
CA LEU A 357 -11.85 27.79 22.84
C LEU A 357 -12.58 26.61 23.50
N ILE A 358 -12.29 25.38 23.08
CA ILE A 358 -12.87 24.16 23.65
C ILE A 358 -12.53 24.07 25.13
N ARG A 359 -11.25 24.29 25.50
CA ARG A 359 -10.80 24.28 26.89
C ARG A 359 -11.48 25.35 27.75
N ARG A 360 -11.58 26.59 27.26
CA ARG A 360 -12.26 27.68 27.95
C ARG A 360 -13.76 27.39 28.14
N ARG A 361 -14.43 26.90 27.09
CA ARG A 361 -15.85 26.54 27.11
C ARG A 361 -16.11 25.42 28.12
N ALA A 362 -15.31 24.35 28.09
CA ALA A 362 -15.42 23.25 29.03
C ALA A 362 -15.21 23.73 30.48
N ASN A 363 -14.19 24.54 30.74
CA ASN A 363 -13.93 25.08 32.08
C ASN A 363 -15.08 25.97 32.59
N ALA A 364 -15.64 26.84 31.74
CA ALA A 364 -16.73 27.73 32.11
C ALA A 364 -18.02 26.95 32.44
N LEU A 365 -18.39 25.97 31.61
CA LEU A 365 -19.59 25.15 31.82
C LEU A 365 -19.43 24.20 33.01
N ASN A 366 -18.26 23.57 33.17
CA ASN A 366 -17.97 22.76 34.37
C ASN A 366 -18.00 23.60 35.66
N ALA A 367 -17.50 24.84 35.63
CA ALA A 367 -17.57 25.74 36.79
C ALA A 367 -19.02 26.11 37.12
N ARG A 368 -19.86 26.33 36.10
CA ARG A 368 -21.31 26.57 36.26
C ARG A 368 -22.00 25.36 36.89
N GLU A 369 -21.76 24.15 36.41
CA GLU A 369 -22.35 22.92 36.96
C GLU A 369 -21.89 22.67 38.40
N ARG A 370 -20.61 22.89 38.70
CA ARG A 370 -20.10 22.80 40.09
C ARG A 370 -20.73 23.82 41.01
N LYS A 371 -20.99 25.04 40.55
CA LYS A 371 -21.69 26.06 41.33
C LYS A 371 -23.13 25.62 41.61
N LEU A 372 -23.85 25.20 40.57
CA LEU A 372 -25.22 24.70 40.72
C LEU A 372 -25.30 23.50 41.68
N ALA A 373 -24.33 22.60 41.61
CA ALA A 373 -24.26 21.45 42.52
C ALA A 373 -23.91 21.84 43.96
N ARG A 374 -23.09 22.88 44.18
CA ARG A 374 -22.88 23.44 45.53
C ARG A 374 -24.15 24.06 46.09
N ASP A 375 -24.92 24.77 45.26
CA ASP A 375 -26.19 25.36 45.67
C ASP A 375 -27.21 24.25 46.04
N LYS A 376 -27.24 23.15 45.27
CA LYS A 376 -28.03 21.94 45.60
C LYS A 376 -27.57 21.25 46.89
N GLN A 377 -26.25 21.16 47.09
CA GLN A 377 -25.67 20.60 48.30
C GLN A 377 -26.04 21.42 49.54
N ALA A 378 -26.00 22.75 49.43
CA ALA A 378 -26.47 23.65 50.46
C ALA A 378 -27.99 23.54 50.71
N ALA A 379 -28.76 23.15 49.70
CA ALA A 379 -30.20 22.91 49.79
C ALA A 379 -30.58 21.51 50.30
N GLY A 380 -29.62 20.66 50.68
CA GLY A 380 -29.85 19.36 51.33
C GLY A 380 -29.49 18.13 50.49
N ASP A 381 -29.09 18.29 49.22
CA ASP A 381 -28.62 17.18 48.39
C ASP A 381 -27.12 16.93 48.60
N ALA A 382 -26.78 16.16 49.64
CA ALA A 382 -25.40 15.95 50.08
C ALA A 382 -24.46 15.44 48.96
N ASP A 383 -25.00 14.64 48.03
CA ASP A 383 -24.26 13.99 46.95
C ASP A 383 -24.18 14.81 45.66
N ALA A 384 -24.89 15.94 45.58
CA ALA A 384 -24.96 16.78 44.38
C ALA A 384 -23.58 17.11 43.80
N LEU A 385 -22.63 17.52 44.65
CA LEU A 385 -21.29 17.90 44.22
C LEU A 385 -20.44 16.70 43.76
N ALA A 386 -20.61 15.53 44.38
CA ALA A 386 -19.89 14.32 44.04
C ALA A 386 -20.32 13.75 42.68
N SER A 387 -21.57 14.02 42.26
CA SER A 387 -22.11 13.58 40.97
C SER A 387 -21.60 14.38 39.77
N VAL A 388 -21.06 15.60 39.98
CA VAL A 388 -20.59 16.47 38.89
C VAL A 388 -19.24 16.00 38.37
N LYS A 389 -19.25 15.45 37.15
CA LYS A 389 -18.03 15.10 36.41
C LYS A 389 -17.55 16.29 35.56
N ALA A 390 -16.23 16.42 35.40
CA ALA A 390 -15.63 17.40 34.50
C ALA A 390 -15.80 16.95 33.05
N ALA A 391 -16.88 17.39 32.40
CA ALA A 391 -17.19 16.98 31.03
C ALA A 391 -16.48 17.87 30.00
N THR A 392 -16.30 17.33 28.78
CA THR A 392 -15.99 18.17 27.62
C THR A 392 -17.27 18.55 26.92
N TRP A 393 -17.48 19.85 26.73
CA TRP A 393 -18.75 20.41 26.28
C TRP A 393 -18.68 20.84 24.82
N MET A 394 -19.71 20.45 24.06
CA MET A 394 -19.96 20.91 22.70
C MET A 394 -20.46 22.36 22.69
N ALA A 395 -20.45 22.99 21.51
CA ALA A 395 -20.90 24.37 21.33
C ALA A 395 -22.39 24.59 21.67
N ASP A 396 -23.23 23.56 21.54
CA ASP A 396 -24.66 23.59 21.86
C ASP A 396 -24.96 23.38 23.36
N GLY A 397 -23.94 23.20 24.19
CA GLY A 397 -24.08 22.95 25.61
C GLY A 397 -24.38 21.50 25.97
N THR A 398 -24.21 20.55 25.05
CA THR A 398 -24.28 19.11 25.36
C THR A 398 -22.90 18.53 25.68
N HIS A 399 -22.87 17.35 26.31
CA HIS A 399 -21.63 16.62 26.54
C HIS A 399 -21.13 15.98 25.24
N TRP A 400 -19.82 16.08 24.99
CA TRP A 400 -19.20 15.35 23.89
C TRP A 400 -19.25 13.83 24.17
N PRO A 401 -19.73 12.99 23.25
CA PRO A 401 -19.81 11.54 23.47
C PRO A 401 -18.46 10.81 23.34
N GLY A 402 -17.45 11.44 22.74
CA GLY A 402 -16.13 10.84 22.57
C GLY A 402 -15.21 11.07 23.76
N THR A 403 -13.92 11.19 23.47
CA THR A 403 -12.86 11.42 24.47
C THR A 403 -12.95 12.83 25.05
N TRP A 404 -12.98 12.92 26.38
CA TRP A 404 -12.93 14.18 27.11
C TRP A 404 -11.49 14.67 27.34
N LEU A 405 -11.33 15.99 27.52
CA LEU A 405 -10.09 16.63 27.94
C LEU A 405 -9.60 16.09 29.30
N ASP A 406 -10.54 15.98 30.25
CA ASP A 406 -10.34 15.31 31.54
C ASP A 406 -10.93 13.90 31.42
N PRO A 407 -10.10 12.84 31.31
CA PRO A 407 -10.61 11.48 31.08
C PRO A 407 -11.58 11.02 32.16
N SER A 408 -12.70 10.44 31.74
CA SER A 408 -13.71 9.82 32.60
C SER A 408 -14.03 8.41 32.06
N PRO A 409 -14.57 7.48 32.88
CA PRO A 409 -15.10 6.22 32.36
C PRO A 409 -16.08 6.48 31.21
N ASP A 410 -15.98 5.69 30.13
CA ASP A 410 -16.72 5.85 28.86
C ASP A 410 -16.37 7.10 28.03
N HIS A 411 -15.41 7.92 28.46
CA HIS A 411 -14.99 9.16 27.78
C HIS A 411 -13.47 9.39 27.84
N ALA A 412 -12.68 8.31 27.72
CA ALA A 412 -11.22 8.36 27.75
C ALA A 412 -10.62 7.90 26.40
N LYS A 413 -9.32 8.17 26.22
CA LYS A 413 -8.61 7.73 25.00
C LYS A 413 -8.57 6.21 24.95
N GLY A 414 -9.27 5.63 23.97
CA GLY A 414 -9.43 4.18 23.86
C GLY A 414 -10.62 3.59 24.64
N ASP A 415 -11.44 4.44 25.26
CA ASP A 415 -12.69 4.07 25.93
C ASP A 415 -13.76 5.14 25.68
N HIS A 416 -14.49 5.00 24.59
CA HIS A 416 -15.61 5.86 24.22
C HIS A 416 -16.57 5.15 23.26
N ALA A 417 -17.83 5.58 23.24
CA ALA A 417 -18.85 5.06 22.35
C ALA A 417 -18.57 5.36 20.87
N SER A 418 -19.25 4.62 19.98
CA SER A 418 -19.27 4.90 18.54
C SER A 418 -19.97 6.20 18.21
N ILE A 419 -19.41 6.97 17.29
CA ILE A 419 -19.95 8.24 16.79
C ILE A 419 -19.99 8.18 15.26
N VAL A 420 -21.15 8.44 14.67
CA VAL A 420 -21.28 8.72 13.23
C VAL A 420 -22.09 10.00 13.10
N GLN A 421 -21.53 11.00 12.42
CA GLN A 421 -22.21 12.25 12.13
C GLN A 421 -22.08 12.58 10.65
N VAL A 422 -23.21 12.65 9.95
CA VAL A 422 -23.26 13.17 8.57
C VAL A 422 -23.27 14.70 8.64
N MET A 423 -22.13 15.33 8.39
CA MET A 423 -21.94 16.77 8.51
C MET A 423 -22.33 17.53 7.24
N ILE A 424 -22.13 16.90 6.07
CA ILE A 424 -22.66 17.36 4.79
C ILE A 424 -23.55 16.25 4.24
N LYS A 425 -24.84 16.55 4.07
CA LYS A 425 -25.82 15.60 3.52
C LYS A 425 -25.53 15.30 2.05
N ASN A 426 -26.02 14.16 1.58
CA ASN A 426 -25.95 13.83 0.16
C ASN A 426 -26.62 14.95 -0.67
N PRO A 427 -25.91 15.57 -1.63
CA PRO A 427 -26.48 16.64 -2.41
C PRO A 427 -27.60 16.14 -3.32
N HIS A 428 -28.45 17.08 -3.77
CA HIS A 428 -29.47 16.76 -4.75
C HIS A 428 -28.84 16.29 -6.07
N HIS A 429 -29.54 15.42 -6.78
CA HIS A 429 -29.04 14.83 -8.03
C HIS A 429 -28.96 15.87 -9.16
N ASP A 430 -29.83 16.86 -9.17
CA ASP A 430 -29.77 17.99 -10.12
C ASP A 430 -28.77 19.05 -9.69
N VAL A 431 -28.11 19.66 -10.68
CA VAL A 431 -27.17 20.77 -10.47
C VAL A 431 -27.89 21.94 -9.79
N VAL A 432 -27.28 22.47 -8.74
CA VAL A 432 -27.80 23.64 -8.01
C VAL A 432 -26.85 24.80 -8.28
N TYR A 433 -27.30 25.75 -9.09
CA TYR A 433 -26.56 26.98 -9.37
C TYR A 433 -26.73 27.98 -8.21
N GLY A 434 -25.75 28.88 -8.02
CA GLY A 434 -25.91 29.99 -7.07
C GLY A 434 -26.96 30.98 -7.54
N GLU A 435 -27.61 31.69 -6.62
CA GLU A 435 -28.55 32.76 -6.99
C GLU A 435 -27.85 34.13 -6.96
N ALA A 436 -28.34 35.05 -7.80
CA ALA A 436 -27.80 36.40 -7.84
C ALA A 436 -28.08 37.11 -6.50
N GLY A 437 -27.01 37.53 -5.81
CA GLY A 437 -27.12 38.19 -4.51
C GLY A 437 -27.00 37.27 -3.29
N ASP A 438 -26.91 35.94 -3.48
CA ASP A 438 -26.64 35.00 -2.38
C ASP A 438 -25.36 35.35 -1.61
N HIS A 439 -24.38 35.88 -2.34
CA HIS A 439 -23.11 36.28 -1.77
C HIS A 439 -22.75 37.73 -2.15
N PRO A 440 -22.47 38.62 -1.18
CA PRO A 440 -22.27 40.05 -1.45
C PRO A 440 -21.02 40.35 -2.29
N TYR A 441 -20.02 39.46 -2.29
CA TYR A 441 -18.74 39.68 -2.96
C TYR A 441 -18.48 38.76 -4.16
N LEU A 442 -19.18 37.62 -4.25
CA LEU A 442 -18.87 36.54 -5.19
C LEU A 442 -20.09 36.28 -6.05
N ASP A 443 -19.92 36.27 -7.36
CA ASP A 443 -20.96 35.83 -8.29
C ASP A 443 -20.79 34.33 -8.58
N MET A 444 -21.76 33.51 -8.18
CA MET A 444 -21.74 32.06 -8.37
C MET A 444 -22.92 31.57 -9.23
N THR A 445 -23.53 32.46 -10.01
CA THR A 445 -24.76 32.17 -10.77
C THR A 445 -24.62 31.09 -11.83
N ASP A 446 -23.41 30.84 -12.34
CA ASP A 446 -23.12 29.83 -13.36
C ASP A 446 -22.32 28.63 -12.84
N VAL A 447 -22.25 28.46 -11.51
CA VAL A 447 -21.40 27.47 -10.84
C VAL A 447 -22.25 26.49 -10.03
N ASP A 448 -21.97 25.20 -10.14
CA ASP A 448 -22.56 24.17 -9.28
C ASP A 448 -22.10 24.37 -7.83
N MET A 449 -23.05 24.69 -6.94
CA MET A 449 -22.85 24.96 -5.52
C MET A 449 -22.86 23.70 -4.65
N ARG A 450 -23.20 22.53 -5.21
CA ARG A 450 -23.32 21.28 -4.45
C ARG A 450 -21.99 20.84 -3.86
N ILE A 451 -22.01 20.30 -2.64
CA ILE A 451 -20.82 19.73 -2.00
C ILE A 451 -21.05 18.23 -1.81
N PRO A 452 -20.03 17.38 -2.05
CA PRO A 452 -20.13 15.95 -1.78
C PRO A 452 -20.52 15.66 -0.33
N MET A 453 -21.15 14.51 -0.10
CA MET A 453 -21.46 14.06 1.25
C MET A 453 -20.18 13.91 2.07
N PHE A 454 -20.23 14.32 3.34
CA PHE A 454 -19.15 14.09 4.28
C PHE A 454 -19.69 13.60 5.62
N ALA A 455 -19.10 12.50 6.12
CA ALA A 455 -19.40 11.92 7.40
C ALA A 455 -18.14 11.83 8.29
N TYR A 456 -18.29 12.29 9.52
CA TYR A 456 -17.33 12.08 10.60
C TYR A 456 -17.66 10.77 11.33
N LEU A 457 -16.64 9.98 11.60
CA LEU A 457 -16.75 8.72 12.32
C LEU A 457 -15.71 8.64 13.41
N SER A 458 -16.11 8.12 14.54
CA SER A 458 -15.20 7.61 15.56
C SER A 458 -15.75 6.25 15.98
N ARG A 459 -15.02 5.19 15.63
CA ARG A 459 -15.42 3.82 16.00
C ARG A 459 -15.37 3.65 17.51
N GLU A 460 -16.20 2.76 18.02
CA GLU A 460 -16.19 2.49 19.45
C GLU A 460 -14.84 1.92 19.87
N LYS A 461 -14.38 2.38 21.03
CA LYS A 461 -13.20 1.83 21.69
C LYS A 461 -13.56 1.54 23.13
N ARG A 462 -13.06 0.42 23.64
CA ARG A 462 -13.25 -0.06 25.00
C ARG A 462 -11.94 -0.63 25.52
N ALA A 463 -11.69 -0.44 26.81
CA ALA A 463 -10.54 -1.03 27.47
C ALA A 463 -10.58 -2.57 27.35
N GLY A 464 -9.43 -3.19 27.13
CA GLY A 464 -9.30 -4.65 26.95
C GLY A 464 -9.54 -5.16 25.53
N TYR A 465 -10.04 -4.34 24.61
CA TYR A 465 -10.16 -4.71 23.19
C TYR A 465 -8.94 -4.25 22.39
N ASP A 466 -8.43 -5.10 21.50
CA ASP A 466 -7.45 -4.68 20.49
C ASP A 466 -8.19 -4.07 19.29
N HIS A 467 -8.02 -2.76 19.11
CA HIS A 467 -8.65 -2.04 18.00
C HIS A 467 -7.86 -2.14 16.69
N ASN A 468 -6.78 -2.90 16.60
CA ASN A 468 -6.05 -3.16 15.33
C ASN A 468 -5.56 -1.90 14.59
N LYS A 469 -5.36 -0.78 15.32
CA LYS A 469 -4.83 0.49 14.80
C LYS A 469 -5.52 0.92 13.49
N LYS A 470 -4.74 1.24 12.46
CA LYS A 470 -5.22 1.71 11.15
C LYS A 470 -6.08 0.67 10.44
N ALA A 471 -5.71 -0.62 10.47
CA ALA A 471 -6.49 -1.68 9.83
C ALA A 471 -7.93 -1.73 10.34
N GLY A 472 -8.11 -1.63 11.66
CA GLY A 472 -9.43 -1.61 12.27
C GLY A 472 -10.21 -0.33 11.96
N ALA A 473 -9.54 0.82 11.90
CA ALA A 473 -10.16 2.09 11.48
C ALA A 473 -10.69 2.01 10.03
N MET A 474 -9.88 1.42 9.14
CA MET A 474 -10.27 1.16 7.76
C MET A 474 -11.47 0.22 7.67
N ASN A 475 -11.48 -0.89 8.42
CA ASN A 475 -12.59 -1.83 8.41
C ASN A 475 -13.89 -1.25 8.99
N ALA A 476 -13.81 -0.41 10.02
CA ALA A 476 -14.96 0.33 10.53
C ALA A 476 -15.55 1.24 9.45
N MET A 477 -14.72 2.01 8.74
CA MET A 477 -15.18 2.83 7.61
C MET A 477 -15.77 1.99 6.48
N VAL A 478 -15.17 0.83 6.14
CA VAL A 478 -15.71 -0.08 5.11
C VAL A 478 -17.14 -0.51 5.47
N ARG A 479 -17.40 -0.81 6.75
CA ARG A 479 -18.74 -1.22 7.22
C ARG A 479 -19.74 -0.08 7.23
N ALA A 480 -19.39 1.05 7.84
CA ALA A 480 -20.27 2.21 7.89
C ALA A 480 -20.61 2.72 6.49
N SER A 481 -19.60 2.87 5.62
CA SER A 481 -19.80 3.30 4.23
C SER A 481 -20.61 2.31 3.41
N ALA A 482 -20.55 1.00 3.67
CA ALA A 482 -21.38 0.03 2.95
C ALA A 482 -22.88 0.27 3.17
N ILE A 483 -23.27 0.73 4.37
CA ILE A 483 -24.66 1.07 4.70
C ILE A 483 -25.00 2.49 4.23
N LEU A 484 -24.11 3.45 4.46
CA LEU A 484 -24.37 4.86 4.19
C LEU A 484 -24.30 5.21 2.70
N SER A 485 -23.19 4.89 2.01
CA SER A 485 -22.96 5.27 0.61
C SER A 485 -22.88 4.09 -0.36
N ASN A 486 -22.47 2.92 0.10
CA ASN A 486 -22.27 1.70 -0.67
C ASN A 486 -21.51 1.90 -2.00
N GLY A 487 -20.50 2.78 -2.02
CA GLY A 487 -19.70 3.02 -3.22
C GLY A 487 -18.95 1.74 -3.63
N PRO A 488 -19.08 1.23 -4.86
CA PRO A 488 -18.39 0.01 -5.28
C PRO A 488 -16.86 0.14 -5.29
N PHE A 489 -16.35 1.39 -5.25
CA PHE A 489 -14.94 1.70 -5.14
C PHE A 489 -14.65 2.52 -3.88
N MET A 490 -13.47 2.32 -3.30
CA MET A 490 -13.02 2.98 -2.06
C MET A 490 -11.59 3.49 -2.24
N LEU A 491 -11.31 4.75 -1.92
CA LEU A 491 -9.99 5.36 -1.99
C LEU A 491 -9.52 5.77 -0.60
N ASN A 492 -8.34 5.32 -0.16
CA ASN A 492 -7.85 5.63 1.20
C ASN A 492 -6.69 6.63 1.21
N PHE A 493 -6.73 7.54 2.18
CA PHE A 493 -5.71 8.53 2.47
C PHE A 493 -5.29 8.55 3.94
N ASP A 494 -4.03 8.87 4.16
CA ASP A 494 -3.58 9.42 5.45
C ASP A 494 -4.09 10.87 5.59
N CYS A 495 -4.25 11.35 6.83
CA CYS A 495 -4.79 12.67 7.11
C CYS A 495 -3.98 13.83 6.50
N ASP A 496 -2.73 13.60 6.12
CA ASP A 496 -1.82 14.54 5.50
C ASP A 496 -1.68 14.38 3.99
N HIS A 497 -2.41 13.44 3.37
CA HIS A 497 -2.36 13.20 1.93
C HIS A 497 -3.56 13.79 1.22
N TYR A 498 -3.31 14.82 0.41
CA TYR A 498 -4.34 15.59 -0.27
C TYR A 498 -4.33 15.37 -1.79
N ILE A 499 -5.44 15.73 -2.45
CA ILE A 499 -5.56 15.64 -3.90
C ILE A 499 -4.80 16.78 -4.57
N TYR A 500 -3.77 16.42 -5.34
CA TYR A 500 -2.91 17.36 -6.07
C TYR A 500 -3.26 17.46 -7.57
N ASN A 501 -3.98 16.46 -8.09
CA ASN A 501 -4.60 16.46 -9.41
C ASN A 501 -6.06 16.04 -9.28
N CYS A 502 -6.99 16.98 -9.44
CA CYS A 502 -8.43 16.74 -9.31
C CYS A 502 -9.01 15.69 -10.29
N GLN A 503 -8.30 15.37 -11.39
CA GLN A 503 -8.72 14.37 -12.38
C GLN A 503 -8.22 12.95 -12.08
N ALA A 504 -7.37 12.76 -11.07
CA ALA A 504 -6.71 11.48 -10.80
C ALA A 504 -7.71 10.33 -10.56
N ILE A 505 -8.83 10.61 -9.90
CA ILE A 505 -9.89 9.63 -9.64
C ILE A 505 -10.51 9.12 -10.95
N ARG A 506 -10.73 10.02 -11.91
CA ARG A 506 -11.27 9.67 -13.24
C ARG A 506 -10.25 8.85 -14.05
N GLU A 507 -8.96 9.14 -13.91
CA GLU A 507 -7.91 8.30 -14.50
C GLU A 507 -7.95 6.88 -13.92
N ALA A 508 -8.16 6.73 -12.61
CA ALA A 508 -8.37 5.40 -12.02
C ALA A 508 -9.64 4.71 -12.56
N MET A 509 -10.74 5.44 -12.71
CA MET A 509 -11.98 4.88 -13.27
C MET A 509 -11.79 4.38 -14.70
N CYS A 510 -10.93 5.02 -15.50
CA CYS A 510 -10.58 4.51 -16.82
C CYS A 510 -10.08 3.07 -16.75
N TYR A 511 -9.26 2.69 -15.76
CA TYR A 511 -8.78 1.31 -15.63
C TYR A 511 -9.83 0.37 -15.03
N MET A 512 -10.58 0.80 -14.00
CA MET A 512 -11.58 -0.04 -13.35
C MET A 512 -12.76 -0.40 -14.27
N LEU A 513 -13.11 0.51 -15.17
CA LEU A 513 -14.30 0.40 -16.05
C LEU A 513 -13.95 0.01 -17.49
N ASP A 514 -12.67 -0.18 -17.83
CA ASP A 514 -12.29 -0.68 -19.15
C ASP A 514 -12.52 -2.20 -19.27
N ARG A 515 -12.34 -2.73 -20.50
CA ARG A 515 -12.35 -4.16 -20.76
C ARG A 515 -11.38 -4.91 -19.84
N GLY A 516 -11.92 -5.85 -19.07
CA GLY A 516 -11.13 -6.64 -18.11
C GLY A 516 -10.88 -5.96 -16.76
N GLY A 517 -11.40 -4.76 -16.53
CA GLY A 517 -11.35 -4.03 -15.26
C GLY A 517 -12.16 -4.70 -14.14
N ASP A 518 -13.11 -5.58 -14.50
CA ASP A 518 -13.84 -6.50 -13.61
C ASP A 518 -12.91 -7.45 -12.82
N ARG A 519 -11.65 -7.61 -13.26
CA ARG A 519 -10.62 -8.42 -12.59
C ARG A 519 -9.60 -7.59 -11.82
N ILE A 520 -9.77 -6.28 -11.74
CA ILE A 520 -8.89 -5.39 -10.98
C ILE A 520 -9.43 -5.23 -9.55
N CYS A 521 -8.61 -5.54 -8.55
CA CYS A 521 -8.94 -5.37 -7.14
C CYS A 521 -8.57 -3.98 -6.63
N TYR A 522 -7.48 -3.39 -7.10
CA TYR A 522 -7.11 -2.02 -6.73
C TYR A 522 -6.18 -1.35 -7.74
N ILE A 523 -6.15 -0.02 -7.68
CA ILE A 523 -5.24 0.85 -8.40
C ILE A 523 -4.35 1.54 -7.38
N GLN A 524 -3.04 1.30 -7.45
CA GLN A 524 -2.07 1.95 -6.58
C GLN A 524 -1.49 3.15 -7.32
N PHE A 525 -1.60 4.33 -6.71
CA PHE A 525 -0.90 5.52 -7.15
C PHE A 525 0.48 5.61 -6.47
N PRO A 526 1.48 6.25 -7.09
CA PRO A 526 2.73 6.60 -6.41
C PRO A 526 2.44 7.50 -5.21
N GLN A 527 3.15 7.27 -4.10
CA GLN A 527 3.20 8.26 -3.03
C GLN A 527 4.22 9.33 -3.40
N ARG A 528 3.80 10.58 -3.27
CA ARG A 528 4.63 11.76 -3.54
C ARG A 528 4.55 12.67 -2.32
N PHE A 529 5.65 13.33 -2.00
CA PHE A 529 5.75 14.11 -0.79
C PHE A 529 6.26 15.52 -1.08
N GLU A 530 5.85 16.46 -0.25
CA GLU A 530 6.36 17.84 -0.21
C GLU A 530 7.25 18.04 1.03
N GLY A 531 7.97 19.16 1.08
CA GLY A 531 8.89 19.49 2.18
C GLY A 531 10.23 18.75 2.16
N ILE A 532 10.55 18.07 1.05
CA ILE A 532 11.84 17.39 0.87
C ILE A 532 12.90 18.41 0.44
N ASP A 533 14.11 18.29 0.98
CA ASP A 533 15.23 19.15 0.58
C ASP A 533 15.64 18.91 -0.87
N PRO A 534 16.16 19.92 -1.58
CA PRO A 534 16.53 19.77 -3.00
C PRO A 534 17.52 18.66 -3.32
N SER A 535 18.32 18.20 -2.35
CA SER A 535 19.29 17.11 -2.54
C SER A 535 18.76 15.72 -2.13
N ASP A 536 17.50 15.66 -1.67
CA ASP A 536 16.82 14.49 -1.14
C ASP A 536 17.74 13.58 -0.31
N ARG A 537 18.32 14.15 0.75
CA ARG A 537 19.46 13.52 1.46
C ARG A 537 19.17 12.11 1.96
N TYR A 538 17.91 11.80 2.26
CA TYR A 538 17.47 10.53 2.84
C TYR A 538 16.58 9.71 1.89
N ALA A 539 16.61 10.03 0.59
CA ALA A 539 15.83 9.37 -0.46
C ALA A 539 14.33 9.29 -0.10
N ASN A 540 13.78 10.37 0.43
CA ASN A 540 12.39 10.47 0.87
C ASN A 540 11.41 10.36 -0.29
N HIS A 541 11.78 10.76 -1.51
CA HIS A 541 10.92 10.55 -2.68
C HIS A 541 10.70 9.07 -3.01
N ASN A 542 11.65 8.19 -2.63
CA ASN A 542 11.59 6.75 -2.84
C ASN A 542 11.29 6.36 -4.30
N THR A 543 11.86 7.09 -5.26
CA THR A 543 11.55 6.95 -6.69
C THR A 543 11.97 5.59 -7.25
N VAL A 544 13.09 5.02 -6.79
CA VAL A 544 13.53 3.66 -7.17
C VAL A 544 12.45 2.62 -6.84
N PHE A 545 11.81 2.73 -5.68
CA PHE A 545 10.73 1.84 -5.31
C PHE A 545 9.46 2.07 -6.14
N PHE A 546 8.98 3.31 -6.23
CA PHE A 546 7.70 3.61 -6.89
C PHE A 546 7.79 3.56 -8.42
N ASP A 547 8.78 4.23 -8.99
CA ASP A 547 8.92 4.43 -10.43
C ASP A 547 9.80 3.36 -11.11
N GLY A 548 10.54 2.59 -10.31
CA GLY A 548 11.25 1.37 -10.73
C GLY A 548 10.48 0.11 -10.37
N ASN A 549 10.52 -0.30 -9.10
CA ASN A 549 10.05 -1.62 -8.66
C ASN A 549 8.54 -1.81 -8.85
N MET A 550 7.71 -0.91 -8.31
CA MET A 550 6.25 -1.04 -8.36
C MET A 550 5.72 -0.94 -9.78
N ARG A 551 6.29 -0.02 -10.58
CA ARG A 551 5.98 0.12 -12.00
C ARG A 551 6.31 -1.14 -12.79
N ALA A 552 7.42 -1.83 -12.49
CA ALA A 552 7.79 -3.04 -13.19
C ALA A 552 6.81 -4.21 -12.97
N LEU A 553 6.16 -4.26 -11.81
CA LEU A 553 5.15 -5.29 -11.49
C LEU A 553 3.86 -5.16 -12.33
N ASP A 554 3.61 -3.99 -12.93
CA ASP A 554 2.39 -3.70 -13.68
C ASP A 554 2.28 -4.51 -14.98
N GLY A 555 3.39 -5.08 -15.48
CA GLY A 555 3.36 -6.04 -16.59
C GLY A 555 3.09 -7.50 -16.16
N LEU A 556 3.12 -7.78 -14.86
CA LEU A 556 2.89 -9.10 -14.28
C LEU A 556 1.43 -9.24 -13.84
N GLN A 557 1.17 -9.20 -12.53
CA GLN A 557 -0.17 -9.24 -11.96
C GLN A 557 -0.60 -7.86 -11.43
N GLY A 558 0.36 -7.00 -11.11
CA GLY A 558 0.15 -5.61 -10.72
C GLY A 558 1.04 -5.20 -9.55
N PRO A 559 1.10 -3.89 -9.23
CA PRO A 559 1.84 -3.37 -8.09
C PRO A 559 1.27 -3.91 -6.77
N MET A 560 2.09 -3.90 -5.72
CA MET A 560 1.63 -4.23 -4.37
C MET A 560 0.80 -3.08 -3.79
N TYR A 561 0.02 -3.36 -2.75
CA TYR A 561 -0.65 -2.33 -1.97
C TYR A 561 0.32 -1.83 -0.89
N VAL A 562 0.50 -0.51 -0.80
CA VAL A 562 1.48 0.13 0.10
C VAL A 562 0.88 1.31 0.88
N GLY A 563 -0.42 1.25 1.18
CA GLY A 563 -1.07 2.22 2.06
C GLY A 563 -1.76 3.37 1.32
N THR A 564 -1.43 4.62 1.64
CA THR A 564 -2.17 5.79 1.13
C THR A 564 -2.17 5.89 -0.41
N GLY A 565 -3.23 6.46 -0.97
CA GLY A 565 -3.39 6.68 -2.41
C GLY A 565 -3.72 5.41 -3.20
N CYS A 566 -4.55 4.52 -2.64
CA CYS A 566 -4.97 3.29 -3.34
C CYS A 566 -6.49 3.24 -3.51
N LEU A 567 -6.95 3.02 -4.75
CA LEU A 567 -8.37 2.89 -5.07
C LEU A 567 -8.74 1.42 -5.19
N PHE A 568 -9.52 0.90 -4.24
CA PHE A 568 -9.98 -0.47 -4.14
C PHE A 568 -11.34 -0.68 -4.78
N ARG A 569 -11.54 -1.89 -5.29
CA ARG A 569 -12.87 -2.49 -5.52
C ARG A 569 -13.37 -3.06 -4.20
N ARG A 570 -14.52 -2.58 -3.73
CA ARG A 570 -15.16 -3.01 -2.47
C ARG A 570 -15.35 -4.52 -2.39
N TYR A 571 -15.85 -5.12 -3.47
CA TYR A 571 -16.05 -6.57 -3.57
C TYR A 571 -14.75 -7.38 -3.35
N ALA A 572 -13.59 -6.87 -3.80
CA ALA A 572 -12.31 -7.54 -3.57
C ALA A 572 -11.86 -7.44 -2.10
N ILE A 573 -12.12 -6.32 -1.43
CA ILE A 573 -11.87 -6.12 0.00
C ILE A 573 -12.69 -7.07 0.87
N TYR A 574 -13.90 -7.42 0.44
CA TYR A 574 -14.72 -8.42 1.11
C TYR A 574 -14.18 -9.86 1.01
N GLY A 575 -13.06 -10.06 0.30
CA GLY A 575 -12.37 -11.35 0.23
C GLY A 575 -12.98 -12.32 -0.78
N PHE A 576 -13.84 -11.83 -1.68
CA PHE A 576 -14.36 -12.63 -2.79
C PHE A 576 -13.30 -12.85 -3.88
N ASN A 577 -13.55 -13.84 -4.73
CA ASN A 577 -12.72 -14.15 -5.89
C ASN A 577 -13.11 -13.26 -7.09
N PRO A 578 -12.20 -13.00 -8.05
CA PRO A 578 -12.57 -12.34 -9.28
C PRO A 578 -13.51 -13.21 -10.11
N PRO A 579 -14.39 -12.62 -10.94
CA PRO A 579 -15.38 -13.37 -11.73
C PRO A 579 -14.75 -14.39 -12.69
N ARG A 580 -13.50 -14.17 -13.11
CA ARG A 580 -12.77 -15.02 -14.07
C ARG A 580 -11.36 -15.33 -13.55
N ALA A 581 -11.28 -16.17 -12.51
CA ALA A 581 -10.01 -16.58 -11.89
C ALA A 581 -9.23 -17.59 -12.77
N ILE A 582 -7.91 -17.51 -12.73
CA ILE A 582 -7.00 -18.39 -13.50
C ILE A 582 -5.98 -18.99 -12.54
N GLU A 583 -5.77 -20.30 -12.63
CA GLU A 583 -4.63 -20.99 -12.02
C GLU A 583 -3.48 -21.16 -13.00
N TYR A 584 -2.26 -21.00 -12.49
CA TYR A 584 -1.01 -21.22 -13.22
C TYR A 584 -0.37 -22.52 -12.74
N ARG A 585 -0.32 -23.53 -13.61
CA ARG A 585 0.27 -24.86 -13.35
C ARG A 585 1.59 -25.04 -14.10
N GLY A 586 2.36 -26.05 -13.71
CA GLY A 586 3.74 -26.29 -14.16
C GLY A 586 4.78 -25.60 -13.27
N THR A 587 6.06 -25.91 -13.49
CA THR A 587 7.18 -25.45 -12.65
C THR A 587 7.28 -23.92 -12.54
N TYR A 588 7.02 -23.21 -13.64
CA TYR A 588 7.05 -21.75 -13.72
C TYR A 588 5.67 -21.13 -14.05
N GLY A 589 4.58 -21.88 -13.87
CA GLY A 589 3.22 -21.39 -14.16
C GLY A 589 2.90 -21.22 -15.64
N GLN A 590 3.46 -22.07 -16.51
CA GLN A 590 3.32 -21.99 -17.97
C GLN A 590 1.90 -22.36 -18.45
N THR A 591 1.20 -23.25 -17.75
CA THR A 591 -0.13 -23.71 -18.12
C THR A 591 -1.20 -22.89 -17.41
N LYS A 592 -2.05 -22.18 -18.15
CA LYS A 592 -3.16 -21.39 -17.61
C LYS A 592 -4.43 -22.23 -17.63
N VAL A 593 -5.07 -22.40 -16.48
CA VAL A 593 -6.34 -23.13 -16.33
C VAL A 593 -7.39 -22.16 -15.78
N PRO A 594 -8.42 -21.79 -16.56
CA PRO A 594 -9.57 -21.08 -16.02
C PRO A 594 -10.26 -21.91 -14.95
N ILE A 595 -10.64 -21.29 -13.83
CA ILE A 595 -11.42 -21.96 -12.80
C ILE A 595 -12.90 -21.81 -13.15
N ASP A 596 -13.64 -22.92 -13.18
CA ASP A 596 -15.10 -22.89 -13.17
C ASP A 596 -15.55 -22.36 -11.80
N PRO A 597 -16.30 -21.24 -11.73
CA PRO A 597 -16.78 -20.67 -10.47
C PRO A 597 -17.46 -21.71 -9.55
N ARG A 598 -18.09 -22.75 -10.13
CA ARG A 598 -18.77 -23.82 -9.39
C ARG A 598 -17.83 -24.71 -8.57
N GLN A 599 -16.58 -24.91 -8.99
CA GLN A 599 -15.64 -25.81 -8.29
C GLN A 599 -15.03 -25.23 -7.01
N GLY A 600 -15.22 -23.93 -6.72
CA GLY A 600 -14.75 -23.31 -5.48
C GLY A 600 -15.42 -23.85 -4.21
N SER A 601 -16.48 -24.64 -4.34
CA SER A 601 -17.37 -25.05 -3.23
C SER A 601 -16.92 -26.26 -2.42
N GLU A 602 -15.96 -27.08 -2.87
CA GLU A 602 -15.63 -28.35 -2.19
C GLU A 602 -14.45 -28.28 -1.19
N ALA A 603 -13.79 -27.13 -1.02
CA ALA A 603 -12.65 -27.00 -0.11
C ALA A 603 -13.02 -26.86 1.39
N MET A 604 -14.16 -27.39 1.82
CA MET A 604 -14.56 -27.51 3.22
C MET A 604 -14.40 -28.97 3.68
N PRO A 605 -13.27 -29.34 4.32
CA PRO A 605 -13.14 -30.63 4.97
C PRO A 605 -14.00 -30.62 6.24
N GLY A 606 -15.26 -31.04 6.13
CA GLY A 606 -16.16 -31.12 7.29
C GLY A 606 -17.62 -31.42 7.00
N ALA A 607 -18.10 -31.20 5.76
CA ALA A 607 -19.48 -31.52 5.39
C ALA A 607 -19.57 -32.95 4.83
N GLY A 608 -19.72 -33.93 5.71
CA GLY A 608 -20.12 -35.28 5.30
C GLY A 608 -21.57 -35.27 4.81
N GLY A 609 -21.81 -35.65 3.56
CA GLY A 609 -23.17 -36.00 3.12
C GLY A 609 -23.41 -35.88 1.61
N GLY A 610 -23.71 -37.01 0.97
CA GLY A 610 -24.65 -37.05 -0.15
C GLY A 610 -24.09 -36.91 -1.56
N ARG A 611 -23.78 -38.04 -2.19
CA ARG A 611 -23.71 -38.19 -3.65
C ARG A 611 -25.07 -37.92 -4.29
N SER A 612 -25.15 -36.99 -5.24
CA SER A 612 -26.10 -37.01 -6.37
C SER A 612 -25.26 -36.69 -7.62
N GLY A 613 -25.21 -37.51 -8.66
CA GLY A 613 -26.33 -37.98 -9.47
C GLY A 613 -26.39 -37.07 -10.71
N GLY A 614 -25.74 -37.49 -11.78
CA GLY A 614 -25.48 -36.68 -12.98
C GLY A 614 -26.72 -36.18 -13.75
N GLY A 615 -26.52 -35.09 -14.48
CA GLY A 615 -27.45 -34.56 -15.47
C GLY A 615 -26.68 -33.73 -16.50
N SER A 616 -26.56 -34.28 -17.71
CA SER A 616 -25.99 -33.61 -18.88
C SER A 616 -26.97 -32.54 -19.39
N VAL A 617 -26.63 -31.26 -19.28
CA VAL A 617 -27.34 -30.17 -19.96
C VAL A 617 -26.30 -29.32 -20.67
N GLY A 618 -26.34 -29.34 -22.00
CA GLY A 618 -25.54 -28.48 -22.87
C GLY A 618 -26.23 -27.14 -23.08
N GLY A 619 -25.42 -26.09 -23.27
CA GLY A 619 -25.87 -24.74 -23.59
C GLY A 619 -25.70 -23.76 -22.42
N ASP A 620 -24.95 -22.68 -22.66
CA ASP A 620 -25.02 -21.38 -21.95
C ASP A 620 -24.26 -21.17 -20.63
N HIS A 621 -23.20 -21.94 -20.38
CA HIS A 621 -22.43 -21.87 -19.12
C HIS A 621 -21.50 -20.65 -18.90
N GLU A 622 -21.42 -19.64 -19.78
CA GLU A 622 -20.53 -18.46 -19.59
C GLU A 622 -21.24 -17.16 -19.18
N LEU A 623 -22.57 -17.13 -19.10
CA LEU A 623 -23.36 -15.90 -18.89
C LEU A 623 -23.94 -15.73 -17.47
N GLN A 624 -23.62 -16.61 -16.52
CA GLN A 624 -24.21 -16.51 -15.20
C GLN A 624 -23.60 -15.34 -14.43
N ALA A 625 -24.33 -14.22 -14.40
CA ALA A 625 -24.15 -13.17 -13.41
C ALA A 625 -23.99 -13.84 -12.04
N LEU A 626 -22.96 -13.45 -11.28
CA LEU A 626 -22.80 -13.85 -9.88
C LEU A 626 -24.10 -13.47 -9.16
N SER A 627 -25.02 -14.42 -9.08
CA SER A 627 -26.35 -14.18 -8.55
C SER A 627 -26.22 -14.01 -7.05
N THR A 628 -27.21 -13.37 -6.45
CA THR A 628 -27.43 -13.30 -5.00
C THR A 628 -27.42 -14.68 -4.33
N ALA A 629 -27.51 -15.77 -5.09
CA ALA A 629 -27.35 -17.15 -4.63
C ALA A 629 -25.89 -17.62 -4.55
N HIS A 630 -24.89 -16.74 -4.63
CA HIS A 630 -23.51 -17.14 -4.31
C HIS A 630 -23.49 -17.57 -2.82
N PRO A 631 -23.17 -18.84 -2.49
CA PRO A 631 -23.32 -19.37 -1.13
C PRO A 631 -22.50 -18.59 -0.09
N ASP A 632 -21.42 -17.90 -0.50
CA ASP A 632 -20.68 -17.00 0.39
C ASP A 632 -21.49 -15.80 0.94
N HIS A 633 -22.64 -15.44 0.38
CA HIS A 633 -23.52 -14.40 0.94
C HIS A 633 -24.21 -14.87 2.25
N GLU A 634 -24.35 -16.18 2.46
CA GLU A 634 -25.13 -16.75 3.57
C GLU A 634 -24.38 -16.87 4.90
N ALA A 635 -23.25 -16.19 5.09
CA ALA A 635 -22.51 -16.30 6.35
C ALA A 635 -22.63 -15.03 7.20
N PRO A 636 -23.64 -14.93 8.10
CA PRO A 636 -23.56 -14.06 9.28
C PRO A 636 -22.25 -14.28 10.04
N GLN A 637 -21.73 -15.51 10.00
CA GLN A 637 -20.42 -15.90 10.53
C GLN A 637 -19.22 -15.22 9.83
N LYS A 638 -19.40 -14.68 8.62
CA LYS A 638 -18.32 -14.03 7.86
C LYS A 638 -18.35 -12.52 8.02
N PHE A 639 -19.51 -11.90 7.83
CA PHE A 639 -19.65 -10.44 7.75
C PHE A 639 -20.25 -9.78 8.99
N GLY A 640 -20.84 -10.56 9.90
CA GLY A 640 -21.62 -10.06 11.03
C GLY A 640 -23.13 -10.13 10.77
N LYS A 641 -23.92 -9.59 11.70
CA LYS A 641 -25.38 -9.78 11.76
C LYS A 641 -26.20 -8.71 11.03
N SER A 642 -25.57 -7.65 10.52
CA SER A 642 -26.29 -6.55 9.85
C SER A 642 -26.85 -7.00 8.49
N LYS A 643 -28.18 -7.06 8.37
CA LYS A 643 -28.85 -7.37 7.09
C LYS A 643 -28.61 -6.30 6.05
N MET A 644 -28.71 -5.02 6.45
CA MET A 644 -28.45 -3.88 5.56
C MET A 644 -27.04 -3.97 4.95
N PHE A 645 -26.04 -4.33 5.77
CA PHE A 645 -24.69 -4.56 5.27
C PHE A 645 -24.62 -5.74 4.28
N ILE A 646 -25.19 -6.90 4.60
CA ILE A 646 -25.10 -8.09 3.74
C ILE A 646 -25.77 -7.86 2.39
N GLU A 647 -26.95 -7.24 2.37
CA GLU A 647 -27.69 -6.90 1.15
C GLU A 647 -26.94 -5.87 0.28
N SER A 648 -26.17 -4.97 0.91
CA SER A 648 -25.35 -3.98 0.20
C SER A 648 -24.27 -4.61 -0.70
N ILE A 649 -23.80 -5.83 -0.39
CA ILE A 649 -22.67 -6.48 -1.09
C ILE A 649 -22.99 -6.74 -2.56
N ALA A 650 -24.16 -7.33 -2.85
CA ALA A 650 -24.56 -7.66 -4.22
C ALA A 650 -24.78 -6.38 -5.05
N VAL A 651 -25.32 -5.34 -4.42
CA VAL A 651 -25.50 -4.02 -5.03
C VAL A 651 -24.14 -3.43 -5.41
N ALA A 652 -23.16 -3.44 -4.51
CA ALA A 652 -21.82 -2.92 -4.78
C ALA A 652 -21.09 -3.73 -5.87
N GLU A 653 -21.25 -5.05 -5.93
CA GLU A 653 -20.68 -5.85 -7.00
C GLU A 653 -21.26 -5.43 -8.36
N TYR A 654 -22.59 -5.34 -8.46
CA TYR A 654 -23.28 -4.96 -9.69
C TYR A 654 -22.91 -3.55 -10.16
N GLN A 655 -22.92 -2.56 -9.25
CA GLN A 655 -22.57 -1.17 -9.57
C GLN A 655 -21.11 -1.02 -10.00
N GLY A 656 -20.22 -1.90 -9.53
CA GLY A 656 -18.81 -1.90 -9.88
C GLY A 656 -18.48 -2.54 -11.23
N ARG A 657 -19.45 -3.13 -11.93
CA ARG A 657 -19.21 -3.77 -13.23
C ARG A 657 -18.95 -2.72 -14.33
N PRO A 658 -18.05 -3.01 -15.29
CA PRO A 658 -17.93 -2.24 -16.54
C PRO A 658 -19.25 -2.21 -17.33
N LEU A 659 -19.38 -1.31 -18.30
CA LEU A 659 -20.53 -1.34 -19.21
C LEU A 659 -20.46 -2.56 -20.13
N GLN A 660 -21.60 -3.24 -20.33
CA GLN A 660 -21.76 -4.33 -21.29
C GLN A 660 -21.99 -3.76 -22.70
N ASP A 661 -21.02 -2.98 -23.19
CA ASP A 661 -21.08 -2.27 -24.47
C ASP A 661 -20.21 -2.91 -25.56
N HIS A 662 -19.45 -3.95 -25.22
CA HIS A 662 -18.57 -4.65 -26.15
C HIS A 662 -18.58 -6.17 -25.87
N PRO A 663 -18.58 -7.05 -26.89
CA PRO A 663 -18.66 -8.51 -26.70
C PRO A 663 -17.57 -9.11 -25.81
N SER A 664 -16.41 -8.46 -25.70
CA SER A 664 -15.33 -8.92 -24.80
C SER A 664 -15.61 -8.69 -23.32
N VAL A 665 -16.62 -7.88 -22.98
CA VAL A 665 -17.03 -7.59 -21.61
C VAL A 665 -18.06 -8.64 -21.18
N LEU A 666 -17.55 -9.76 -20.67
CA LEU A 666 -18.38 -10.90 -20.26
C LEU A 666 -19.15 -10.64 -18.96
N ASN A 667 -18.56 -9.88 -18.03
CA ASN A 667 -19.22 -9.46 -16.79
C ASN A 667 -19.39 -7.93 -16.81
N GLY A 668 -20.50 -7.47 -17.37
CA GLY A 668 -20.84 -6.05 -17.47
C GLY A 668 -22.22 -5.74 -16.91
N ARG A 669 -22.54 -4.46 -16.82
CA ARG A 669 -23.87 -3.92 -16.53
C ARG A 669 -24.41 -3.13 -17.73
N PRO A 670 -25.73 -3.03 -17.91
CA PRO A 670 -26.30 -2.18 -18.97
C PRO A 670 -25.92 -0.70 -18.76
N PRO A 671 -25.71 0.06 -19.86
CA PRO A 671 -25.55 1.52 -19.80
C PRO A 671 -26.75 2.20 -19.15
N GLY A 672 -26.48 3.23 -18.35
CA GLY A 672 -27.53 4.03 -17.71
C GLY A 672 -28.07 3.46 -16.39
N ALA A 673 -27.61 2.27 -15.98
CA ALA A 673 -28.08 1.62 -14.74
C ALA A 673 -27.81 2.44 -13.46
N LEU A 674 -26.85 3.38 -13.48
CA LEU A 674 -26.50 4.21 -12.33
C LEU A 674 -26.95 5.67 -12.48
N LEU A 675 -27.89 5.95 -13.37
CA LEU A 675 -28.47 7.30 -13.55
C LEU A 675 -29.58 7.63 -12.56
N MET A 676 -30.10 6.62 -11.85
CA MET A 676 -31.19 6.80 -10.89
C MET A 676 -30.68 7.51 -9.62
N PRO A 677 -31.47 8.45 -9.07
CA PRO A 677 -31.10 9.13 -7.83
C PRO A 677 -31.08 8.16 -6.66
N ARG A 678 -30.12 8.36 -5.75
CA ARG A 678 -30.04 7.63 -4.50
C ARG A 678 -31.17 8.06 -3.55
N PRO A 679 -31.86 7.14 -2.85
CA PRO A 679 -32.73 7.52 -1.76
C PRO A 679 -31.97 8.33 -0.68
N PRO A 680 -32.63 9.32 -0.04
CA PRO A 680 -32.03 10.07 1.06
C PRO A 680 -31.77 9.16 2.26
N LEU A 681 -30.77 9.51 3.07
CA LEU A 681 -30.48 8.79 4.31
C LEU A 681 -31.59 9.04 5.34
N ASP A 682 -32.06 7.96 5.97
CA ASP A 682 -33.00 8.01 7.08
C ASP A 682 -32.30 7.71 8.41
N ALA A 683 -33.01 7.97 9.52
CA ALA A 683 -32.44 7.78 10.86
C ALA A 683 -32.10 6.32 11.16
N ALA A 684 -32.86 5.36 10.60
CA ALA A 684 -32.61 3.93 10.77
C ALA A 684 -31.29 3.49 10.11
N THR A 685 -31.02 3.96 8.89
CA THR A 685 -29.75 3.69 8.18
C THR A 685 -28.56 4.27 8.95
N VAL A 686 -28.69 5.50 9.48
CA VAL A 686 -27.62 6.11 10.29
C VAL A 686 -27.41 5.32 11.59
N ALA A 687 -28.48 4.93 12.29
CA ALA A 687 -28.39 4.13 13.51
C ALA A 687 -27.72 2.77 13.27
N GLU A 688 -28.05 2.09 12.18
CA GLU A 688 -27.39 0.84 11.79
C GLU A 688 -25.90 1.07 11.49
N SER A 689 -25.54 2.18 10.82
CA SER A 689 -24.15 2.53 10.56
C SER A 689 -23.33 2.77 11.83
N VAL A 690 -23.96 3.27 12.89
CA VAL A 690 -23.35 3.40 14.24
C VAL A 690 -23.14 2.01 14.86
N SER A 691 -24.12 1.11 14.74
CA SER A 691 -24.03 -0.24 15.30
C SER A 691 -22.87 -1.06 14.69
N VAL A 692 -22.65 -0.97 13.37
CA VAL A 692 -21.60 -1.76 12.72
C VAL A 692 -20.18 -1.28 13.01
N ILE A 693 -19.99 -0.12 13.61
CA ILE A 693 -18.66 0.37 14.03
C ILE A 693 -18.38 0.18 15.52
N SER A 694 -19.24 -0.59 16.21
CA SER A 694 -18.97 -1.07 17.57
C SER A 694 -17.79 -2.02 17.61
N CYS A 695 -17.11 -2.11 18.76
CA CYS A 695 -15.91 -2.95 18.89
C CYS A 695 -16.22 -4.45 18.91
N TRP A 696 -17.41 -4.86 19.35
CA TRP A 696 -17.87 -6.26 19.37
C TRP A 696 -18.53 -6.72 18.07
N TYR A 697 -18.80 -5.83 17.11
CA TYR A 697 -19.46 -6.23 15.84
C TYR A 697 -18.66 -7.32 15.10
N GLU A 698 -17.34 -7.29 15.24
CA GLU A 698 -16.41 -8.20 14.58
C GLU A 698 -16.25 -9.55 15.31
N ASP A 699 -16.81 -9.70 16.52
CA ASP A 699 -16.68 -10.92 17.32
C ASP A 699 -17.34 -12.11 16.63
N ASN A 700 -16.62 -13.23 16.57
CA ASN A 700 -17.03 -14.44 15.85
C ASN A 700 -17.29 -14.22 14.34
N THR A 701 -16.63 -13.22 13.75
CA THR A 701 -16.67 -12.96 12.31
C THR A 701 -15.30 -13.16 11.66
N GLU A 702 -15.21 -12.97 10.34
CA GLU A 702 -13.95 -13.08 9.59
C GLU A 702 -13.27 -11.73 9.30
N TRP A 703 -13.79 -10.63 9.87
CA TRP A 703 -13.16 -9.32 9.77
C TRP A 703 -11.74 -9.34 10.30
N GLY A 704 -10.83 -8.70 9.58
CA GLY A 704 -9.39 -8.72 9.91
C GLY A 704 -8.66 -10.01 9.57
N GLN A 705 -9.38 -11.11 9.35
CA GLN A 705 -8.81 -12.42 9.03
C GLN A 705 -8.87 -12.69 7.53
N ARG A 706 -10.07 -12.81 6.96
CA ARG A 706 -10.28 -13.08 5.52
C ARG A 706 -10.96 -11.90 4.80
N VAL A 707 -11.67 -11.07 5.56
CA VAL A 707 -12.49 -9.94 5.09
C VAL A 707 -11.87 -8.64 5.60
N GLY A 708 -11.84 -7.62 4.74
CA GLY A 708 -11.30 -6.31 5.10
C GLY A 708 -9.78 -6.21 5.00
N TRP A 709 -9.24 -5.14 5.56
CA TRP A 709 -7.83 -5.00 5.87
C TRP A 709 -7.44 -6.01 6.93
N ILE A 710 -6.27 -6.62 6.76
CA ILE A 710 -5.81 -7.71 7.61
C ILE A 710 -5.29 -7.19 8.96
N TYR A 711 -5.60 -7.89 10.03
CA TYR A 711 -5.16 -7.57 11.39
C TYR A 711 -3.86 -8.29 11.76
N GLY A 712 -3.25 -7.84 12.86
CA GLY A 712 -2.07 -8.47 13.45
C GLY A 712 -0.78 -8.32 12.65
N SER A 713 -0.68 -7.33 11.76
CA SER A 713 0.51 -7.05 10.95
C SER A 713 0.83 -5.55 10.96
N VAL A 714 2.10 -5.19 11.14
CA VAL A 714 2.56 -3.79 11.05
C VAL A 714 2.53 -3.25 9.62
N THR A 715 2.62 -4.16 8.64
CA THR A 715 2.49 -3.90 7.20
C THR A 715 1.21 -4.57 6.69
N GLU A 716 0.06 -4.25 7.31
CA GLU A 716 -1.22 -4.83 6.94
C GLU A 716 -1.57 -4.60 5.48
N ASP A 717 -1.08 -3.50 4.90
CA ASP A 717 -1.27 -3.10 3.52
C ASP A 717 -0.68 -4.14 2.55
N VAL A 718 0.61 -4.44 2.66
CA VAL A 718 1.29 -5.41 1.81
C VAL A 718 0.59 -6.77 1.89
N VAL A 719 0.20 -7.21 3.09
CA VAL A 719 -0.50 -8.48 3.32
C VAL A 719 -1.89 -8.48 2.69
N THR A 720 -2.65 -7.39 2.84
CA THR A 720 -3.99 -7.24 2.26
C THR A 720 -3.91 -7.34 0.74
N GLY A 721 -2.94 -6.63 0.11
CA GLY A 721 -2.70 -6.71 -1.33
C GLY A 721 -2.27 -8.10 -1.78
N TYR A 722 -1.35 -8.74 -1.05
CA TYR A 722 -0.90 -10.11 -1.31
C TYR A 722 -2.06 -11.11 -1.31
N ARG A 723 -2.95 -11.03 -0.31
CA ARG A 723 -4.12 -11.93 -0.22
C ARG A 723 -5.08 -11.75 -1.40
N MET A 724 -5.27 -10.53 -1.90
CA MET A 724 -6.07 -10.31 -3.11
C MET A 724 -5.42 -10.93 -4.35
N HIS A 725 -4.12 -10.71 -4.55
CA HIS A 725 -3.40 -11.33 -5.67
C HIS A 725 -3.40 -12.86 -5.57
N ASN A 726 -3.28 -13.42 -4.37
CA ASN A 726 -3.40 -14.86 -4.12
C ASN A 726 -4.79 -15.42 -4.45
N ARG A 727 -5.84 -14.61 -4.46
CA ARG A 727 -7.18 -15.02 -4.93
C ARG A 727 -7.31 -14.95 -6.46
N GLY A 728 -6.33 -14.39 -7.16
CA GLY A 728 -6.29 -14.27 -8.62
C GLY A 728 -6.63 -12.88 -9.14
N TRP A 729 -6.87 -11.91 -8.26
CA TRP A 729 -7.10 -10.51 -8.66
C TRP A 729 -5.85 -9.89 -9.28
N ARG A 730 -6.05 -8.88 -10.12
CA ARG A 730 -4.99 -8.02 -10.65
C ARG A 730 -5.03 -6.66 -9.98
N SER A 731 -3.90 -5.98 -9.89
CA SER A 731 -3.86 -4.55 -9.59
C SER A 731 -3.26 -3.80 -10.77
N VAL A 732 -3.42 -2.48 -10.76
CA VAL A 732 -2.85 -1.59 -11.78
C VAL A 732 -2.07 -0.47 -11.11
N TYR A 733 -0.94 -0.12 -11.69
CA TYR A 733 -0.18 1.05 -11.29
C TYR A 733 -0.61 2.26 -12.12
N CYS A 734 -1.00 3.35 -11.46
CA CYS A 734 -1.48 4.57 -12.13
C CYS A 734 -0.51 5.72 -11.89
N ILE A 735 0.25 6.07 -12.92
CA ILE A 735 1.09 7.27 -12.94
C ILE A 735 0.38 8.32 -13.78
N THR A 736 -0.10 9.37 -13.12
CA THR A 736 -0.78 10.51 -13.74
C THR A 736 0.24 11.53 -14.25
N ARG A 737 -0.13 12.37 -15.23
CA ARG A 737 0.80 13.38 -15.79
C ARG A 737 1.29 14.39 -14.74
N ARG A 738 0.37 14.82 -13.88
CA ARG A 738 0.61 15.61 -12.67
C ARG A 738 0.37 14.67 -11.50
N ASP A 739 1.19 14.73 -10.45
CA ASP A 739 1.05 13.87 -9.27
C ASP A 739 -0.41 13.80 -8.82
N ALA A 740 -0.92 12.58 -8.64
CA ALA A 740 -2.31 12.37 -8.22
C ALA A 740 -2.57 13.00 -6.85
N PHE A 741 -1.69 12.64 -5.91
CA PHE A 741 -1.80 12.97 -4.50
C PHE A 741 -0.43 13.37 -3.98
N ARG A 742 -0.41 14.24 -2.97
CA ARG A 742 0.81 14.61 -2.25
C ARG A 742 0.57 14.57 -0.76
N GLY A 743 1.59 14.14 -0.01
CA GLY A 743 1.61 14.21 1.45
C GLY A 743 2.84 14.91 2.00
N THR A 744 3.05 14.83 3.31
CA THR A 744 4.25 15.40 3.95
C THR A 744 5.29 14.31 4.21
N ALA A 745 6.54 14.57 3.80
CA ALA A 745 7.63 13.64 4.03
C ALA A 745 8.05 13.64 5.51
N PRO A 746 8.63 12.53 6.02
CA PRO A 746 9.39 12.59 7.25
C PRO A 746 10.59 13.52 7.06
N ILE A 747 10.72 14.44 8.00
CA ILE A 747 11.63 15.58 7.95
C ILE A 747 13.07 15.20 8.30
N ASN A 748 13.31 14.41 9.34
CA ASN A 748 14.66 14.16 9.86
C ASN A 748 15.10 12.69 9.72
N LEU A 749 16.41 12.47 9.88
CA LEU A 749 17.03 11.16 9.77
C LEU A 749 16.47 10.14 10.77
N THR A 750 16.19 10.58 12.00
CA THR A 750 15.69 9.69 13.07
C THR A 750 14.32 9.12 12.71
N ASP A 751 13.38 9.98 12.35
CA ASP A 751 12.01 9.60 12.02
C ASP A 751 11.99 8.74 10.75
N ARG A 752 12.85 9.05 9.77
CA ARG A 752 13.02 8.23 8.58
C ARG A 752 13.54 6.83 8.90
N LEU A 753 14.53 6.68 9.79
CA LEU A 753 15.00 5.36 10.22
C LEU A 753 13.93 4.58 11.00
N HIS A 754 13.13 5.22 11.85
CA HIS A 754 12.01 4.57 12.54
C HIS A 754 10.89 4.17 11.57
N GLN A 755 10.67 4.92 10.50
CA GLN A 755 9.76 4.53 9.43
C GLN A 755 10.25 3.28 8.71
N VAL A 756 11.52 3.25 8.29
CA VAL A 756 12.12 2.07 7.64
C VAL A 756 12.14 0.86 8.58
N LEU A 757 12.37 1.09 9.87
CA LEU A 757 12.30 0.03 10.88
C LEU A 757 10.94 -0.65 10.88
N ARG A 758 9.84 0.12 10.86
CA ARG A 758 8.48 -0.48 10.77
C ARG A 758 8.28 -1.35 9.55
N TRP A 759 8.69 -0.85 8.38
CA TRP A 759 8.52 -1.57 7.12
C TRP A 759 9.32 -2.87 7.14
N ALA A 760 10.57 -2.82 7.63
CA ALA A 760 11.41 -3.99 7.77
C ALA A 760 10.87 -4.97 8.82
N THR A 761 10.39 -4.49 9.97
CA THR A 761 9.79 -5.35 11.01
C THR A 761 8.54 -6.06 10.46
N GLY A 762 7.64 -5.33 9.79
CA GLY A 762 6.47 -5.95 9.15
C GLY A 762 6.87 -6.96 8.06
N SER A 763 7.93 -6.68 7.31
CA SER A 763 8.47 -7.62 6.31
C SER A 763 9.02 -8.91 6.93
N VAL A 764 9.72 -8.82 8.06
CA VAL A 764 10.18 -9.99 8.82
C VAL A 764 8.98 -10.77 9.40
N GLU A 765 7.95 -10.09 9.91
CA GLU A 765 6.72 -10.74 10.36
C GLU A 765 6.03 -11.50 9.21
N ILE A 766 5.94 -10.89 8.01
CA ILE A 766 5.40 -11.55 6.82
C ILE A 766 6.19 -12.83 6.50
N PHE A 767 7.52 -12.78 6.57
CA PHE A 767 8.38 -13.92 6.29
C PHE A 767 8.11 -15.12 7.21
N PHE A 768 7.90 -14.88 8.50
CA PHE A 768 7.56 -15.93 9.47
C PHE A 768 6.05 -16.25 9.57
N SER A 769 5.20 -15.53 8.84
CA SER A 769 3.75 -15.74 8.84
C SER A 769 3.28 -16.77 7.80
N LYS A 770 2.02 -17.19 7.92
CA LYS A 770 1.31 -17.96 6.88
C LYS A 770 1.17 -17.20 5.55
N ASN A 771 1.45 -15.89 5.52
CA ASN A 771 1.42 -15.07 4.31
C ASN A 771 2.75 -15.05 3.56
N ASN A 772 3.71 -15.90 3.91
CA ASN A 772 4.93 -16.04 3.13
C ASN A 772 4.63 -16.49 1.69
N ALA A 773 5.23 -15.81 0.71
CA ALA A 773 5.04 -16.06 -0.72
C ALA A 773 5.45 -17.47 -1.16
N VAL A 774 6.29 -18.19 -0.40
CA VAL A 774 6.58 -19.62 -0.65
C VAL A 774 5.31 -20.46 -0.57
N LEU A 775 4.38 -20.11 0.32
CA LEU A 775 3.10 -20.78 0.52
C LEU A 775 1.98 -20.19 -0.35
N ALA A 776 2.32 -19.36 -1.33
CA ALA A 776 1.33 -18.71 -2.20
C ALA A 776 0.52 -19.72 -3.04
N SER A 777 -0.72 -19.35 -3.33
CA SER A 777 -1.62 -20.15 -4.16
C SER A 777 -1.12 -20.23 -5.61
N ARG A 778 -1.66 -21.19 -6.37
CA ARG A 778 -1.39 -21.31 -7.81
C ARG A 778 -2.01 -20.19 -8.66
N ARG A 779 -2.79 -19.28 -8.06
CA ARG A 779 -3.39 -18.13 -8.76
C ARG A 779 -2.44 -16.93 -8.80
N LEU A 780 -1.41 -16.92 -7.96
CA LEU A 780 -0.34 -15.92 -7.99
C LEU A 780 0.68 -16.29 -9.08
N LYS A 781 0.94 -15.38 -10.03
CA LYS A 781 1.94 -15.60 -11.07
C LYS A 781 3.32 -15.84 -10.48
N PHE A 782 4.15 -16.68 -11.12
CA PHE A 782 5.48 -17.02 -10.63
C PHE A 782 6.38 -15.80 -10.36
N LEU A 783 6.50 -14.87 -11.31
CA LEU A 783 7.30 -13.65 -11.10
C LEU A 783 6.70 -12.71 -10.05
N GLN A 784 5.36 -12.67 -9.91
CA GLN A 784 4.70 -11.93 -8.83
C GLN A 784 5.00 -12.55 -7.46
N ARG A 785 5.03 -13.89 -7.41
CA ARG A 785 5.40 -14.64 -6.21
C ARG A 785 6.84 -14.33 -5.80
N MET A 786 7.78 -14.27 -6.75
CA MET A 786 9.16 -13.86 -6.46
C MET A 786 9.23 -12.42 -5.94
N ALA A 787 8.43 -11.50 -6.48
CA ALA A 787 8.37 -10.13 -5.98
C ALA A 787 7.91 -10.05 -4.51
N TYR A 788 6.83 -10.75 -4.16
CA TYR A 788 6.37 -10.83 -2.77
C TYR A 788 7.36 -11.56 -1.85
N LEU A 789 8.06 -12.57 -2.37
CA LEU A 789 9.11 -13.25 -1.62
C LEU A 789 10.26 -12.29 -1.28
N ASN A 790 10.66 -11.45 -2.24
CA ASN A 790 11.70 -10.43 -2.03
C ASN A 790 11.32 -9.46 -0.91
N VAL A 791 10.04 -9.07 -0.83
CA VAL A 791 9.55 -8.21 0.27
C VAL A 791 9.76 -8.84 1.64
N GLY A 792 9.55 -10.16 1.79
CA GLY A 792 9.81 -10.83 3.08
C GLY A 792 11.30 -11.03 3.38
N ILE A 793 12.14 -11.15 2.35
CA ILE A 793 13.55 -11.54 2.50
C ILE A 793 14.50 -10.34 2.64
N TYR A 794 14.19 -9.19 2.04
CA TYR A 794 15.16 -8.09 1.95
C TYR A 794 15.76 -7.63 3.28
N PRO A 795 15.05 -7.60 4.45
CA PRO A 795 15.64 -7.15 5.70
C PRO A 795 16.82 -8.02 6.13
N PHE A 796 16.79 -9.33 5.86
CA PHE A 796 17.88 -10.26 6.21
C PHE A 796 19.18 -9.96 5.48
N THR A 797 19.14 -9.19 4.38
CA THR A 797 20.34 -8.68 3.70
C THR A 797 21.20 -7.81 4.64
N SER A 798 20.63 -7.25 5.71
CA SER A 798 21.37 -6.47 6.71
C SER A 798 22.54 -7.21 7.34
N LEU A 799 22.39 -8.52 7.63
CA LEU A 799 23.42 -9.33 8.29
C LEU A 799 24.67 -9.42 7.41
N PHE A 800 24.46 -9.71 6.12
CA PHE A 800 25.52 -9.82 5.13
C PHE A 800 26.10 -8.44 4.79
N LEU A 801 25.26 -7.40 4.74
CA LEU A 801 25.68 -6.04 4.45
C LEU A 801 26.64 -5.47 5.51
N ILE A 802 26.35 -5.67 6.79
CA ILE A 802 27.25 -5.21 7.85
C ILE A 802 28.60 -5.92 7.76
N MET A 803 28.59 -7.25 7.60
CA MET A 803 29.83 -8.02 7.44
C MET A 803 30.63 -7.52 6.23
N TYR A 804 29.96 -7.28 5.11
CA TYR A 804 30.61 -6.81 3.88
C TYR A 804 31.15 -5.38 4.00
N CYS A 805 30.47 -4.48 4.71
CA CYS A 805 30.98 -3.14 5.01
C CYS A 805 32.17 -3.12 5.99
N LEU A 806 32.35 -4.20 6.77
CA LEU A 806 33.49 -4.37 7.67
C LEU A 806 34.68 -5.07 7.01
N LEU A 807 34.48 -5.81 5.90
CA LEU A 807 35.57 -6.52 5.21
C LEU A 807 36.77 -5.63 4.84
N PRO A 808 36.60 -4.41 4.29
CA PRO A 808 37.73 -3.54 3.98
C PRO A 808 38.54 -3.16 5.23
N ALA A 809 37.84 -2.85 6.33
CA ALA A 809 38.49 -2.54 7.60
C ALA A 809 39.24 -3.74 8.18
N LEU A 810 38.63 -4.92 8.16
CA LEU A 810 39.26 -6.18 8.61
C LEU A 810 40.49 -6.54 7.76
N SER A 811 40.43 -6.25 6.45
CA SER A 811 41.56 -6.43 5.54
C SER A 811 42.72 -5.48 5.88
N LEU A 812 42.43 -4.21 6.14
CA LEU A 812 43.44 -3.22 6.56
C LEU A 812 44.05 -3.56 7.93
N PHE A 813 43.24 -4.02 8.89
CA PHE A 813 43.73 -4.44 10.21
C PHE A 813 44.58 -5.70 10.17
N SER A 814 44.18 -6.72 9.41
CA SER A 814 44.95 -7.97 9.31
C SER A 814 46.16 -7.85 8.37
N GLY A 815 46.16 -6.89 7.44
CA GLY A 815 47.14 -6.84 6.34
C GLY A 815 46.92 -7.95 5.31
N GLN A 816 45.85 -8.73 5.46
CA GLN A 816 45.44 -9.80 4.57
C GLN A 816 44.29 -9.33 3.68
N PHE A 817 44.13 -9.91 2.50
CA PHE A 817 43.09 -9.55 1.55
C PHE A 817 42.17 -10.74 1.28
N ILE A 818 40.94 -10.47 0.80
CA ILE A 818 39.93 -11.51 0.50
C ILE A 818 40.35 -12.47 -0.63
N VAL A 819 41.34 -12.07 -1.42
CA VAL A 819 42.01 -12.88 -2.46
C VAL A 819 43.50 -12.94 -2.15
N ALA A 820 44.14 -14.08 -2.38
CA ALA A 820 45.56 -14.30 -2.11
C ALA A 820 46.46 -13.31 -2.88
N THR A 821 46.16 -13.12 -4.18
CA THR A 821 46.87 -12.19 -5.06
C THR A 821 45.87 -11.45 -5.94
N LEU A 822 46.15 -10.19 -6.28
CA LEU A 822 45.38 -9.44 -7.28
C LEU A 822 45.74 -9.95 -8.68
N ASP A 823 45.30 -11.16 -9.00
CA ASP A 823 45.57 -11.80 -10.27
C ASP A 823 44.73 -11.16 -11.39
N PRO A 824 45.21 -11.21 -12.65
CA PRO A 824 44.48 -10.65 -13.79
C PRO A 824 43.07 -11.23 -13.95
N THR A 825 42.86 -12.49 -13.56
CA THR A 825 41.54 -13.16 -13.64
C THR A 825 40.54 -12.49 -12.70
N PHE A 826 40.88 -12.34 -11.41
CA PHE A 826 40.02 -11.63 -10.46
C PHE A 826 39.70 -10.21 -10.91
N LEU A 827 40.73 -9.45 -11.31
CA LEU A 827 40.55 -8.07 -11.77
C LEU A 827 39.67 -8.00 -13.02
N SER A 828 39.77 -8.97 -13.93
CA SER A 828 38.91 -9.05 -15.12
C SER A 828 37.44 -9.33 -14.76
N TYR A 829 37.18 -10.23 -13.81
CA TYR A 829 35.81 -10.48 -13.33
C TYR A 829 35.24 -9.27 -12.60
N LEU A 830 36.03 -8.66 -11.71
CA LEU A 830 35.63 -7.46 -10.97
C LEU A 830 35.29 -6.31 -11.94
N LEU A 831 36.12 -6.11 -12.97
CA LEU A 831 35.89 -5.13 -14.01
C LEU A 831 34.61 -5.45 -14.80
N LEU A 832 34.42 -6.70 -15.24
CA LEU A 832 33.24 -7.13 -15.98
C LEU A 832 31.94 -6.93 -15.16
N ILE A 833 31.94 -7.31 -13.87
CA ILE A 833 30.81 -7.12 -12.97
C ILE A 833 30.53 -5.64 -12.75
N THR A 834 31.56 -4.81 -12.60
CA THR A 834 31.42 -3.36 -12.41
C THR A 834 30.87 -2.70 -13.67
N ILE A 835 31.39 -3.03 -14.85
CA ILE A 835 30.89 -2.51 -16.13
C ILE A 835 29.43 -2.90 -16.34
N THR A 836 29.09 -4.17 -16.12
CA THR A 836 27.70 -4.63 -16.28
C THR A 836 26.77 -3.98 -15.26
N LEU A 837 27.22 -3.71 -14.03
CA LEU A 837 26.47 -2.93 -13.05
C LEU A 837 26.22 -1.50 -13.49
N MET A 838 27.26 -0.80 -13.96
CA MET A 838 27.12 0.58 -14.44
C MET A 838 26.17 0.66 -15.63
N LEU A 839 26.32 -0.25 -16.61
CA LEU A 839 25.45 -0.28 -17.78
C LEU A 839 23.99 -0.63 -17.42
N LEU A 840 23.76 -1.53 -16.46
CA LEU A 840 22.42 -1.82 -15.97
C LEU A 840 21.80 -0.62 -15.27
N CYS A 841 22.54 0.06 -14.41
CA CYS A 841 22.10 1.29 -13.75
C CYS A 841 21.70 2.35 -14.80
N LEU A 842 22.54 2.61 -15.80
CA LEU A 842 22.23 3.57 -16.87
C LEU A 842 20.96 3.20 -17.65
N LEU A 843 20.76 1.91 -17.96
CA LEU A 843 19.55 1.46 -18.64
C LEU A 843 18.32 1.51 -17.72
N GLU A 844 18.49 1.23 -16.43
CA GLU A 844 17.43 1.27 -15.42
C GLU A 844 16.91 2.70 -15.20
N VAL A 845 17.83 3.64 -14.99
CA VAL A 845 17.55 5.09 -14.97
C VAL A 845 16.81 5.51 -16.25
N LYS A 846 17.24 5.01 -17.42
CA LYS A 846 16.64 5.38 -18.72
C LYS A 846 15.22 4.84 -18.91
N TRP A 847 14.90 3.61 -18.52
CA TRP A 847 13.55 3.06 -18.70
C TRP A 847 12.59 3.46 -17.58
N SER A 848 13.08 3.62 -16.34
CA SER A 848 12.28 4.07 -15.19
C SER A 848 11.99 5.58 -15.23
N GLY A 849 12.89 6.37 -15.82
CA GLY A 849 12.79 7.84 -15.86
C GLY A 849 13.29 8.52 -14.57
N ILE A 850 13.98 7.78 -13.71
CA ILE A 850 14.52 8.26 -12.43
C ILE A 850 15.83 9.03 -12.70
N GLY A 851 16.14 10.05 -11.90
CA GLY A 851 17.42 10.77 -11.98
C GLY A 851 18.60 9.92 -11.46
N LEU A 852 19.79 10.07 -12.05
CA LEU A 852 20.99 9.36 -11.57
C LEU A 852 21.36 9.74 -10.12
N GLU A 853 21.16 11.00 -9.75
CA GLU A 853 21.38 11.45 -8.36
C GLU A 853 20.39 10.80 -7.39
N GLU A 854 19.11 10.72 -7.74
CA GLU A 854 18.08 10.04 -6.92
C GLU A 854 18.40 8.56 -6.74
N TRP A 855 18.84 7.89 -7.82
CA TRP A 855 19.29 6.50 -7.76
C TRP A 855 20.47 6.34 -6.80
N TRP A 856 21.49 7.20 -6.91
CA TRP A 856 22.64 7.15 -6.01
C TRP A 856 22.27 7.44 -4.56
N ARG A 857 21.40 8.42 -4.29
CA ARG A 857 20.87 8.70 -2.95
C ARG A 857 20.12 7.50 -2.38
N ASN A 858 19.35 6.80 -3.21
CA ASN A 858 18.68 5.57 -2.83
C ASN A 858 19.68 4.48 -2.43
N GLU A 859 20.76 4.28 -3.19
CA GLU A 859 21.83 3.31 -2.83
C GLU A 859 22.54 3.67 -1.53
N GLN A 860 22.88 4.95 -1.33
CA GLN A 860 23.46 5.44 -0.07
C GLN A 860 22.52 5.15 1.11
N PHE A 861 21.24 5.48 0.95
CA PHE A 861 20.23 5.24 1.99
C PHE A 861 19.93 3.75 2.19
N TRP A 862 20.04 2.92 1.16
CA TRP A 862 19.95 1.47 1.27
C TRP A 862 21.04 0.91 2.18
N VAL A 863 22.28 1.41 2.08
CA VAL A 863 23.37 1.02 3.00
C VAL A 863 23.08 1.49 4.44
N ILE A 864 22.63 2.73 4.59
CA ILE A 864 22.31 3.32 5.91
C ILE A 864 21.17 2.54 6.58
N GLY A 865 20.03 2.39 5.90
CA GLY A 865 18.86 1.66 6.40
C GLY A 865 19.12 0.17 6.59
N GLY A 866 19.90 -0.43 5.69
CA GLY A 866 20.33 -1.82 5.74
C GLY A 866 21.17 -2.15 6.96
N THR A 867 22.13 -1.29 7.29
CA THR A 867 22.99 -1.50 8.47
C THR A 867 22.35 -1.04 9.79
N SER A 868 21.28 -0.25 9.75
CA SER A 868 20.56 0.24 10.93
C SER A 868 19.21 -0.46 11.14
N ALA A 869 18.16 0.10 10.53
CA ALA A 869 16.78 -0.27 10.71
C ALA A 869 16.49 -1.72 10.31
N HIS A 870 17.06 -2.22 9.20
CA HIS A 870 16.84 -3.60 8.78
C HIS A 870 17.48 -4.59 9.75
N LEU A 871 18.70 -4.29 10.25
CA LEU A 871 19.34 -5.12 11.26
C LEU A 871 18.49 -5.18 12.54
N ALA A 872 18.05 -4.03 13.03
CA ALA A 872 17.21 -3.95 14.22
C ALA A 872 15.89 -4.72 14.04
N ALA A 873 15.25 -4.61 12.87
CA ALA A 873 14.05 -5.37 12.54
C ALA A 873 14.28 -6.89 12.55
N VAL A 874 15.39 -7.36 11.99
CA VAL A 874 15.74 -8.80 12.00
C VAL A 874 15.96 -9.29 13.42
N LEU A 875 16.72 -8.55 14.25
CA LEU A 875 16.95 -8.90 15.65
C LEU A 875 15.63 -8.92 16.45
N GLN A 876 14.78 -7.92 16.26
CA GLN A 876 13.46 -7.84 16.87
C GLN A 876 12.54 -8.99 16.43
N GLY A 877 12.49 -9.29 15.13
CA GLY A 877 11.67 -10.36 14.59
C GLY A 877 12.13 -11.75 15.03
N LEU A 878 13.45 -11.99 15.07
CA LEU A 878 14.00 -13.24 15.62
C LEU A 878 13.71 -13.37 17.12
N LEU A 879 13.84 -12.28 17.88
CA LEU A 879 13.49 -12.28 19.31
C LEU A 879 11.99 -12.55 19.51
N LYS A 880 11.11 -11.96 18.69
CA LYS A 880 9.66 -12.23 18.73
C LYS A 880 9.35 -13.70 18.45
N VAL A 881 10.02 -14.31 17.46
CA VAL A 881 9.82 -15.72 17.10
C VAL A 881 10.37 -16.67 18.17
N VAL A 882 11.52 -16.36 18.77
CA VAL A 882 12.18 -17.24 19.75
C VAL A 882 11.62 -17.06 21.17
N ALA A 883 11.35 -15.82 21.59
CA ALA A 883 10.97 -15.48 22.97
C ALA A 883 9.48 -15.11 23.12
N GLY A 884 8.72 -14.97 22.04
CA GLY A 884 7.30 -14.62 22.09
C GLY A 884 6.99 -13.18 22.53
N ILE A 885 8.00 -12.29 22.58
CA ILE A 885 7.82 -10.90 23.02
C ILE A 885 7.13 -10.10 21.92
N GLU A 886 5.91 -9.63 22.18
CA GLU A 886 5.26 -8.63 21.34
C GLU A 886 5.87 -7.25 21.55
N ILE A 887 6.17 -6.56 20.44
CA ILE A 887 6.78 -5.24 20.48
C ILE A 887 5.70 -4.20 20.16
N SER A 888 5.48 -3.27 21.09
CA SER A 888 4.59 -2.14 20.86
C SER A 888 5.30 -1.08 20.00
N PHE A 889 4.56 -0.52 19.03
CA PHE A 889 5.05 0.53 18.14
C PHE A 889 4.45 1.88 18.55
N THR A 890 5.29 2.91 18.63
CA THR A 890 4.88 4.29 18.93
C THR A 890 4.79 5.13 17.65
N LEU A 891 3.64 5.79 17.44
CA LEU A 891 3.47 6.79 16.38
C LEU A 891 4.54 7.87 16.50
N THR A 892 5.37 8.01 15.46
CA THR A 892 6.29 9.14 15.27
C THR A 892 5.48 10.41 15.11
N ALA A 893 5.72 11.42 15.96
CA ALA A 893 5.05 12.71 15.83
C ALA A 893 5.48 13.38 14.52
N LYS A 894 4.51 13.89 13.75
CA LYS A 894 4.80 14.85 12.68
C LYS A 894 4.77 16.21 13.35
N ALA A 895 5.94 16.84 13.51
CA ALA A 895 5.97 18.17 14.09
C ALA A 895 5.18 19.12 13.17
N ALA A 896 4.40 20.01 13.79
CA ALA A 896 3.81 21.13 13.10
C ALA A 896 4.91 22.17 12.92
N ALA A 897 5.01 22.75 11.73
CA ALA A 897 5.88 23.88 11.46
C ALA A 897 5.61 24.98 12.51
N GLU A 898 6.59 25.24 13.37
CA GLU A 898 6.73 26.57 13.95
C GLU A 898 7.20 27.50 12.83
N ASP A 899 6.68 28.74 12.82
CA ASP A 899 6.99 29.81 11.85
C ASP A 899 8.47 30.25 11.92
N ASP A 900 9.40 29.31 11.73
CA ASP A 900 10.81 29.61 11.51
C ASP A 900 11.00 29.95 10.01
N ASP A 901 11.77 30.99 9.72
CA ASP A 901 12.04 31.46 8.34
C ASP A 901 12.75 30.41 7.46
N ASP A 902 13.22 29.30 8.04
CA ASP A 902 13.88 28.19 7.34
C ASP A 902 12.90 27.02 7.12
N PRO A 903 12.42 26.78 5.89
CA PRO A 903 11.48 25.70 5.58
C PRO A 903 12.06 24.30 5.81
N PHE A 904 13.35 24.17 6.14
CA PHE A 904 14.02 22.91 6.43
C PHE A 904 14.59 22.85 7.87
N ALA A 905 14.18 23.72 8.79
CA ALA A 905 14.65 23.70 10.19
C ALA A 905 14.53 22.30 10.83
N GLU A 906 13.39 21.67 10.60
CA GLU A 906 13.01 20.35 11.06
C GLU A 906 13.90 19.21 10.54
N LEU A 907 14.45 19.36 9.33
CA LEU A 907 15.38 18.40 8.71
C LEU A 907 16.72 18.33 9.44
N TYR A 908 17.09 19.39 10.17
CA TYR A 908 18.33 19.45 10.96
C TYR A 908 18.16 18.96 12.40
N LEU A 909 16.94 18.65 12.85
CA LEU A 909 16.69 18.09 14.18
C LEU A 909 17.18 16.64 14.23
N ILE A 910 18.22 16.39 15.02
CA ILE A 910 18.72 15.03 15.27
C ILE A 910 18.29 14.60 16.66
N LYS A 911 17.40 13.62 16.73
CA LYS A 911 17.07 12.93 17.97
C LYS A 911 17.89 11.65 18.04
N TRP A 912 18.70 11.50 19.09
CA TRP A 912 19.53 10.30 19.25
C TRP A 912 18.66 9.04 19.31
N THR A 913 19.08 7.97 18.62
CA THR A 913 18.43 6.67 18.65
C THR A 913 19.47 5.56 18.59
N SER A 914 19.17 4.40 19.19
CA SER A 914 20.04 3.22 19.12
C SER A 914 20.27 2.74 17.68
N LEU A 915 19.39 3.09 16.73
CA LEU A 915 19.57 2.78 15.31
C LEU A 915 20.82 3.44 14.69
N PHE A 916 21.37 4.49 15.31
CA PHE A 916 22.59 5.12 14.84
C PHE A 916 23.85 4.32 15.18
N ILE A 917 23.79 3.46 16.20
CA ILE A 917 24.96 2.76 16.73
C ILE A 917 25.66 1.91 15.66
N PRO A 918 24.98 1.04 14.89
CA PRO A 918 25.68 0.20 13.92
C PRO A 918 26.31 0.99 12.75
N PRO A 919 25.62 1.95 12.07
CA PRO A 919 26.27 2.80 11.08
C PRO A 919 27.50 3.54 11.62
N LEU A 920 27.42 4.08 12.84
CA LEU A 920 28.54 4.77 13.48
C LEU A 920 29.72 3.85 13.75
N ALA A 921 29.45 2.62 14.19
CA ALA A 921 30.48 1.61 14.37
C ALA A 921 31.18 1.28 13.04
N VAL A 922 30.42 1.07 11.96
CA VAL A 922 30.98 0.79 10.63
C VAL A 922 31.85 1.96 10.13
N ILE A 923 31.40 3.20 10.29
CA ILE A 923 32.15 4.40 9.94
C ILE A 923 33.44 4.49 10.78
N GLY A 924 33.34 4.41 12.10
CA GLY A 924 34.47 4.53 13.02
C GLY A 924 35.53 3.46 12.77
N ILE A 925 35.10 2.21 12.63
CA ILE A 925 35.98 1.06 12.35
C ILE A 925 36.72 1.26 11.01
N ASN A 926 36.03 1.69 9.95
CA ASN A 926 36.70 1.93 8.65
C ASN A 926 37.69 3.11 8.70
N ILE A 927 37.39 4.19 9.43
CA ILE A 927 38.31 5.31 9.60
C ILE A 927 39.57 4.87 10.37
N ILE A 928 39.39 4.15 11.48
CA ILE A 928 40.52 3.65 12.27
C ILE A 928 41.35 2.67 11.47
N ALA A 929 40.71 1.78 10.70
CA ALA A 929 41.39 0.85 9.83
C ALA A 929 42.20 1.54 8.73
N LEU A 930 41.70 2.64 8.15
CA LEU A 930 42.47 3.47 7.22
C LEU A 930 43.71 4.06 7.90
N VAL A 931 43.57 4.61 9.12
CA VAL A 931 44.71 5.15 9.87
C VAL A 931 45.74 4.06 10.20
N VAL A 932 45.29 2.91 10.72
CA VAL A 932 46.17 1.78 11.03
C VAL A 932 46.86 1.23 9.78
N GLY A 933 46.14 1.09 8.66
CA GLY A 933 46.68 0.63 7.40
C GLY A 933 47.74 1.57 6.84
N VAL A 934 47.49 2.89 6.89
CA VAL A 934 48.46 3.91 6.48
C VAL A 934 49.69 3.87 7.38
N SER A 935 49.51 3.90 8.71
CA SER A 935 50.61 3.85 9.66
C SER A 935 51.45 2.59 9.47
N ARG A 936 50.84 1.40 9.38
CA ARG A 936 51.55 0.14 9.13
C ARG A 936 52.38 0.20 7.85
N THR A 937 51.84 0.78 6.78
CA THR A 937 52.55 0.84 5.48
C THR A 937 53.68 1.86 5.52
N VAL A 938 53.51 2.98 6.22
CA VAL A 938 54.52 4.04 6.36
C VAL A 938 55.70 3.58 7.22
N TYR A 939 55.44 2.79 8.27
CA TYR A 939 56.47 2.29 9.19
C TYR A 939 57.01 0.90 8.81
N ALA A 940 56.56 0.27 7.73
CA ALA A 940 57.09 -1.02 7.28
C ALA A 940 58.42 -0.86 6.54
N GLU A 941 59.36 -1.77 6.80
CA GLU A 941 60.67 -1.81 6.09
C GLU A 941 60.50 -1.97 4.56
N ILE A 942 59.48 -2.73 4.13
CA ILE A 942 59.10 -2.89 2.73
C ILE A 942 57.63 -2.45 2.56
N PRO A 943 57.38 -1.19 2.17
CA PRO A 943 56.03 -0.65 2.11
C PRO A 943 55.22 -1.28 0.96
N GLN A 944 54.14 -1.99 1.30
CA GLN A 944 53.23 -2.63 0.34
C GLN A 944 52.08 -1.69 -0.06
N TYR A 945 52.41 -0.60 -0.77
CA TYR A 945 51.41 0.41 -1.19
C TYR A 945 50.24 -0.15 -1.99
N SER A 946 50.43 -1.22 -2.78
CA SER A 946 49.36 -1.83 -3.58
C SER A 946 48.22 -2.40 -2.73
N LYS A 947 48.55 -3.11 -1.63
CA LYS A 947 47.56 -3.64 -0.69
C LYS A 947 46.85 -2.53 0.07
N LEU A 948 47.60 -1.49 0.48
CA LEU A 948 47.03 -0.30 1.11
C LEU A 948 46.04 0.41 0.19
N LEU A 949 46.41 0.61 -1.08
CA LEU A 949 45.53 1.25 -2.07
C LEU A 949 44.24 0.45 -2.29
N GLY A 950 44.32 -0.87 -2.40
CA GLY A 950 43.15 -1.74 -2.55
C GLY A 950 42.21 -1.66 -1.35
N GLY A 951 42.71 -1.95 -0.14
CA GLY A 951 41.92 -1.88 1.10
C GLY A 951 41.39 -0.47 1.38
N GLY A 952 42.23 0.55 1.16
CA GLY A 952 41.89 1.94 1.36
C GLY A 952 40.80 2.43 0.41
N PHE A 953 40.82 2.01 -0.86
CA PHE A 953 39.77 2.31 -1.83
C PHE A 953 38.41 1.74 -1.40
N PHE A 954 38.35 0.47 -1.01
CA PHE A 954 37.09 -0.14 -0.56
C PHE A 954 36.58 0.45 0.75
N SER A 955 37.46 0.77 1.70
CA SER A 955 37.06 1.49 2.92
C SER A 955 36.52 2.89 2.60
N PHE A 956 37.17 3.64 1.71
CA PHE A 956 36.65 4.92 1.24
C PHE A 956 35.29 4.76 0.55
N TRP A 957 35.10 3.71 -0.26
CA TRP A 957 33.84 3.41 -0.91
C TRP A 957 32.70 3.17 0.09
N VAL A 958 32.96 2.43 1.17
CA VAL A 958 32.01 2.26 2.28
C VAL A 958 31.67 3.61 2.91
N LEU A 959 32.68 4.42 3.24
CA LEU A 959 32.49 5.76 3.83
C LEU A 959 31.70 6.70 2.91
N ALA A 960 31.88 6.61 1.59
CA ALA A 960 31.14 7.38 0.60
C ALA A 960 29.64 7.06 0.61
N HIS A 961 29.25 5.82 0.91
CA HIS A 961 27.82 5.46 1.08
C HIS A 961 27.23 6.07 2.34
N TYR A 962 28.01 6.20 3.41
CA TYR A 962 27.58 6.82 4.66
C TYR A 962 27.63 8.36 4.67
N TYR A 963 28.05 9.00 3.58
CA TYR A 963 28.13 10.45 3.51
C TYR A 963 26.82 11.17 3.93
N PRO A 964 25.62 10.79 3.45
CA PRO A 964 24.39 11.45 3.87
C PRO A 964 24.08 11.25 5.35
N PHE A 965 24.43 10.09 5.92
CA PHE A 965 24.27 9.82 7.34
C PHE A 965 25.19 10.71 8.18
N ALA A 966 26.47 10.81 7.82
CA ALA A 966 27.43 11.70 8.48
C ALA A 966 26.99 13.17 8.41
N LYS A 967 26.57 13.63 7.22
CA LYS A 967 26.02 14.97 7.01
C LYS A 967 24.74 15.18 7.83
N GLY A 968 23.89 14.17 7.94
CA GLY A 968 22.67 14.20 8.73
C GLY A 968 22.94 14.39 10.22
N LEU A 969 23.99 13.73 10.76
CA LEU A 969 24.43 13.89 12.15
C LEU A 969 25.10 15.22 12.46
N MET A 970 25.60 15.94 11.47
CA MET A 970 26.23 17.26 11.66
C MET A 970 25.18 18.39 11.86
N GLY A 971 23.90 18.10 11.59
CA GLY A 971 22.79 19.05 11.75
C GLY A 971 23.02 20.34 10.96
N ARG A 972 22.55 21.47 11.52
CA ARG A 972 22.74 22.81 10.92
C ARG A 972 24.16 23.35 11.12
N ARG A 973 24.80 23.04 12.27
CA ARG A 973 26.07 23.65 12.72
C ARG A 973 27.33 22.92 12.26
N GLY A 974 27.23 21.86 11.45
CA GLY A 974 28.41 21.10 11.05
C GLY A 974 29.07 20.32 12.21
N ARG A 975 28.52 20.37 13.42
CA ARG A 975 29.08 19.70 14.61
C ARG A 975 28.22 18.49 14.96
N THR A 976 28.78 17.32 14.73
CA THR A 976 28.28 16.04 15.26
C THR A 976 28.20 16.12 16.80
N PRO A 977 27.09 15.69 17.41
CA PRO A 977 26.94 15.63 18.87
C PRO A 977 28.10 14.85 19.52
N THR A 978 28.70 15.38 20.59
CA THR A 978 29.85 14.75 21.25
C THR A 978 29.59 13.29 21.65
N ILE A 979 28.35 12.97 22.03
CA ILE A 979 27.92 11.61 22.42
C ILE A 979 28.13 10.57 21.30
N VAL A 980 28.04 10.99 20.03
CA VAL A 980 28.26 10.15 18.85
C VAL A 980 29.71 9.67 18.82
N TYR A 981 30.67 10.58 19.02
CA TYR A 981 32.09 10.24 19.05
C TYR A 981 32.45 9.37 20.25
N VAL A 982 31.82 9.62 21.41
CA VAL A 982 32.04 8.80 22.60
C VAL A 982 31.61 7.36 22.35
N TRP A 983 30.41 7.12 21.80
CA TRP A 983 29.94 5.76 21.51
C TRP A 983 30.68 5.10 20.35
N ALA A 984 30.94 5.81 19.26
CA ALA A 984 31.72 5.28 18.14
C ALA A 984 33.15 4.94 18.58
N GLY A 985 33.76 5.79 19.42
CA GLY A 985 35.06 5.56 20.03
C GLY A 985 35.05 4.35 20.97
N LEU A 986 34.10 4.27 21.90
CA LEU A 986 33.97 3.14 22.84
C LEU A 986 33.77 1.81 22.11
N ILE A 987 32.90 1.76 21.10
CA ILE A 987 32.68 0.54 20.31
C ILE A 987 33.94 0.19 19.52
N SER A 988 34.56 1.17 18.88
CA SER A 988 35.78 0.92 18.10
C SER A 988 36.93 0.47 19.00
N ILE A 989 37.07 1.06 20.19
CA ILE A 989 38.05 0.64 21.21
C ILE A 989 37.74 -0.77 21.69
N THR A 990 36.47 -1.09 21.97
CA THR A 990 36.08 -2.41 22.45
C THR A 990 36.37 -3.46 21.39
N VAL A 991 36.02 -3.21 20.12
CA VAL A 991 36.34 -4.09 18.99
C VAL A 991 37.85 -4.22 18.79
N SER A 992 38.60 -3.12 18.90
CA SER A 992 40.07 -3.13 18.76
C SER A 992 40.74 -3.90 19.91
N LEU A 993 40.25 -3.74 21.15
CA LEU A 993 40.74 -4.48 22.31
C LEU A 993 40.39 -5.96 22.20
N LEU A 994 39.17 -6.30 21.77
CA LEU A 994 38.77 -7.68 21.49
C LEU A 994 39.66 -8.31 20.40
N TRP A 995 40.07 -7.53 19.40
CA TRP A 995 41.00 -7.99 18.38
C TRP A 995 42.41 -8.24 18.95
N ILE A 996 42.93 -7.29 19.73
CA ILE A 996 44.25 -7.42 20.38
C ILE A 996 44.27 -8.61 21.35
N THR A 997 43.17 -8.92 22.04
CA THR A 997 43.10 -10.09 22.91
C THR A 997 42.99 -11.41 22.16
N ILE A 998 42.34 -11.43 20.98
CA ILE A 998 42.25 -12.62 20.12
C ILE A 998 43.57 -12.87 19.37
N SER A 999 44.29 -11.81 19.00
CA SER A 999 45.58 -11.88 18.30
C SER A 999 46.54 -10.85 18.88
N PRO A 1000 47.17 -11.15 20.03
CA PRO A 1000 48.19 -10.27 20.58
C PRO A 1000 49.34 -10.10 19.58
N PRO A 1001 49.89 -8.89 19.42
CA PRO A 1001 51.07 -8.69 18.60
C PRO A 1001 52.22 -9.57 19.13
N ASP A 1002 52.96 -10.22 18.24
CA ASP A 1002 54.10 -11.05 18.61
C ASP A 1002 55.14 -10.22 19.38
N ASP A 1003 55.46 -10.63 20.61
CA ASP A 1003 56.43 -9.99 21.51
C ASP A 1003 57.87 -9.93 20.93
N SER A 1004 58.11 -10.50 19.75
CA SER A 1004 59.41 -10.46 19.08
C SER A 1004 59.86 -9.05 18.69
N VAL A 1005 58.96 -8.04 18.69
CA VAL A 1005 59.37 -6.64 18.47
C VAL A 1005 59.87 -5.97 19.74
N ALA A 1006 59.50 -6.45 20.94
CA ALA A 1006 59.94 -5.85 22.20
C ALA A 1006 61.37 -6.26 22.61
N GLN A 1007 61.92 -7.34 22.03
CA GLN A 1007 63.30 -7.77 22.30
C GLN A 1007 64.34 -7.15 21.36
N GLY A 1008 63.92 -6.33 20.40
CA GLY A 1008 64.82 -5.45 19.66
C GLY A 1008 65.27 -4.30 20.54
N GLY A 1009 66.20 -4.58 21.46
CA GLY A 1009 66.87 -3.59 22.26
C GLY A 1009 67.37 -2.44 21.39
N ILE A 1010 67.00 -1.23 21.79
CA ILE A 1010 67.67 -0.02 21.34
C ILE A 1010 69.02 -0.02 22.06
N ASP A 1011 70.05 -0.57 21.41
CA ASP A 1011 71.43 -0.24 21.75
C ASP A 1011 71.62 1.24 21.36
N VAL A 1012 71.70 2.10 22.38
CA VAL A 1012 72.13 3.50 22.25
C VAL A 1012 73.65 3.56 22.12
#